data_AF-A0A017SPM8-F1
#
_entry.id   AF-A0A017SPM8-F1
#
_cell.length_a   1.000
_cell.length_b   1.000
_cell.length_c   1.000
_cell.angle_alpha   90.00
_cell.angle_beta   90.00
_cell.angle_gamma   90.00
#
_symmetry.space_group_name_H-M   'P 1'
#
loop_
_entity.id
_entity.type
_entity.pdbx_description
1 polymer ?
#
loop_
_entity_poly.entity_id
_entity_poly.type
_entity_poly.pdbx_seq_one_letter_code
_entity_poly.pdbx_strand_id
1 'polypeptide(L)'
;MEWQPQPEPLRQLACCLRDSLNPYNKTAQKQAEQMLVQATSSPDYVNYITFLFSTPQDPSSLGMDEKTCSTIRIAAAMNVKTKIRVAYHTISQQSMSYIRSATLIGLRDNDQQVRASAGSIITELLQQAGLLAWPEVLQELIALMDNSSGDVPIVTQEAAMSALAKVCEDNHKILDRDYAGQRPLDVIIPKLMEFTSNESPKVRAMALGTIHIFLPHRPQALISSMDFFLSQLFQLANDTSTDVRRTVCQTFAQLVDFAPEKLIPHIEGLVSYIILQQRNQEDPELALDAAEFWLVAGEQARLQQPLAPHMPRIVPVLLESMVYDDDEVIRLMSEADDADVEDREEEIRPQFAKSKASRLDPSKQLDGQENGNAPEEEDDDDLSDGEIEESEYGDDPEDEWTLRKCSAAALDVFSNVYHEPIFEVILPYLKETLRHDQWPHREAAVLTLGAVADGCNDAVTPHLPELVPYLISLLEDAQPVVRQITCWCLGRYSEWASHLEDPSQRAQFFEPMMEGILRRMLDNNKKVQEAAASAFASLEEKSDANLVPYCEPILRQFVQCFGKYKYRNMYILYDCVQTLAECVMGELAKPNLVDILMPALIDRYNKVSDLSRELFPLLECLGYIAGAYGDAFAPFALPLFQRCTKIIYENLQEYVASVNNQAIDEPDKDFLVTSLDLLSAIIQAIDPQKSSELVGNSQPRFFDLLCFCMEDPNYEVRQSSYALLGDCAINIFPQLEQFIPSIMPILIKQLDLDLIKDDDRHTGFSVLNNACWSCGEIAVNEKAPLSPYADKLYQGLLVIISNEEIIDSVNENAAMALGRLGICCSDQLAPRLGEYASPYLKSMAKIDFTREKASAFLGFNQAVMKNPQAMESCLGDYFQAIASFPTKTLNQEDYRDILTSFQQVLQGYKNMIPNFDSFLSQLSPPAVQKLRTVYQI
;
A
#
# COMPACT_ATOMS: atom_id res chain seq x y z
N MET A 1 -8.69 -14.09 -52.42
CA MET A 1 -7.44 -13.64 -53.07
C MET A 1 -6.54 -13.18 -51.94
N GLU A 2 -5.28 -13.62 -51.89
CA GLU A 2 -4.30 -13.07 -50.96
C GLU A 2 -4.07 -11.59 -51.31
N TRP A 3 -4.05 -10.73 -50.30
CA TRP A 3 -3.77 -9.31 -50.45
C TRP A 3 -2.31 -9.13 -50.92
N GLN A 4 -2.08 -8.18 -51.83
CA GLN A 4 -0.75 -7.88 -52.39
C GLN A 4 -0.52 -6.36 -52.41
N PRO A 5 0.65 -5.87 -51.97
CA PRO A 5 0.91 -4.44 -51.92
C PRO A 5 1.09 -3.85 -53.32
N GLN A 6 0.53 -2.67 -53.56
CA GLN A 6 0.89 -1.88 -54.74
C GLN A 6 2.28 -1.23 -54.54
N PRO A 7 3.19 -1.27 -55.54
CA PRO A 7 4.58 -0.81 -55.38
C PRO A 7 4.73 0.67 -54.98
N GLU A 8 3.93 1.57 -55.58
CA GLU A 8 4.07 3.01 -55.35
C GLU A 8 3.61 3.44 -53.95
N PRO A 9 2.40 3.05 -53.47
CA PRO A 9 2.01 3.32 -52.07
C PRO A 9 2.94 2.70 -51.03
N LEU A 10 3.46 1.50 -51.31
CA LEU A 10 4.42 0.83 -50.42
C LEU A 10 5.70 1.65 -50.26
N ARG A 11 6.24 2.14 -51.38
CA ARG A 11 7.44 2.99 -51.38
C ARG A 11 7.20 4.33 -50.68
N GLN A 12 6.04 4.95 -50.90
CA GLN A 12 5.68 6.21 -50.25
C GLN A 12 5.58 6.05 -48.73
N LEU A 13 4.91 5.00 -48.26
CA LEU A 13 4.79 4.71 -46.84
C LEU A 13 6.14 4.38 -46.20
N ALA A 14 7.00 3.61 -46.88
CA ALA A 14 8.36 3.34 -46.43
C ALA A 14 9.20 4.62 -46.25
N CYS A 15 9.07 5.59 -47.17
CA CYS A 15 9.69 6.91 -47.02
C CYS A 15 9.14 7.69 -45.81
N CYS A 16 7.82 7.70 -45.61
CA CYS A 16 7.20 8.35 -44.46
C CYS A 16 7.68 7.75 -43.12
N LEU A 17 7.73 6.42 -43.02
CA LEU A 17 8.22 5.74 -41.81
C LEU A 17 9.69 6.07 -41.54
N ARG A 18 10.55 6.09 -42.56
CA ARG A 18 11.94 6.53 -42.42
C ARG A 18 12.03 7.98 -41.91
N ASP A 19 11.27 8.88 -42.52
CA ASP A 19 11.35 10.31 -42.22
C ASP A 19 10.77 10.64 -40.82
N SER A 20 9.82 9.84 -40.33
CA SER A 20 9.29 9.94 -38.96
C SER A 20 10.35 9.67 -37.88
N LEU A 21 11.40 8.91 -38.22
CA LEU A 21 12.50 8.55 -37.33
C LEU A 21 13.75 9.42 -37.57
N ASN A 22 13.67 10.51 -38.32
CA ASN A 22 14.82 11.35 -38.66
C ASN A 22 15.09 12.42 -37.58
N PRO A 23 16.15 12.28 -36.75
CA PRO A 23 16.41 13.23 -35.66
C PRO A 23 16.95 14.57 -36.14
N TYR A 24 17.42 14.65 -37.40
CA TYR A 24 18.10 15.84 -37.93
C TYR A 24 17.16 16.79 -38.70
N ASN A 25 15.95 16.35 -39.07
CA ASN A 25 15.02 17.14 -39.86
C ASN A 25 13.60 17.14 -39.26
N LYS A 26 13.38 18.01 -38.27
CA LYS A 26 12.07 18.21 -37.60
C LYS A 26 10.93 18.55 -38.57
N THR A 27 11.21 19.23 -39.68
CA THR A 27 10.19 19.56 -40.68
C THR A 27 9.73 18.31 -41.44
N ALA A 28 10.66 17.45 -41.84
CA ALA A 28 10.34 16.18 -42.49
C ALA A 28 9.62 15.22 -41.52
N GLN A 29 10.04 15.18 -40.25
CA GLN A 29 9.36 14.41 -39.21
C GLN A 29 7.89 14.83 -39.04
N LYS A 30 7.63 16.13 -38.87
CA LYS A 30 6.26 16.64 -38.71
C LYS A 30 5.39 16.41 -39.95
N GLN A 31 5.98 16.51 -41.15
CA GLN A 31 5.27 16.17 -42.40
C GLN A 31 4.97 14.67 -42.48
N ALA A 32 5.93 13.82 -42.12
CA ALA A 32 5.73 12.37 -42.09
C ALA A 32 4.65 11.96 -41.08
N GLU A 33 4.63 12.54 -39.89
CA GLU A 33 3.58 12.33 -38.87
C GLU A 33 2.19 12.67 -39.42
N GLN A 34 2.03 13.85 -40.04
CA GLN A 34 0.76 14.25 -40.65
C GLN A 34 0.33 13.29 -41.76
N MET A 35 1.26 12.83 -42.59
CA MET A 35 0.98 11.85 -43.65
C MET A 35 0.61 10.48 -43.08
N LEU A 36 1.26 10.03 -42.01
CA LEU A 36 0.94 8.77 -41.32
C LEU A 36 -0.46 8.83 -40.70
N VAL A 37 -0.82 9.95 -40.04
CA VAL A 37 -2.18 10.18 -39.51
C VAL A 37 -3.21 10.09 -40.63
N GLN A 38 -2.98 10.73 -41.78
CA GLN A 38 -3.87 10.60 -42.94
C GLN A 38 -3.93 9.16 -43.45
N ALA A 39 -2.81 8.45 -43.51
CA ALA A 39 -2.75 7.07 -43.98
C ALA A 39 -3.57 6.11 -43.11
N THR A 40 -3.71 6.36 -41.81
CA THR A 40 -4.53 5.52 -40.90
C THR A 40 -6.02 5.44 -41.28
N SER A 41 -6.51 6.38 -42.10
CA SER A 41 -7.88 6.36 -42.62
C SER A 41 -8.09 5.34 -43.75
N SER A 42 -7.01 4.84 -44.35
CA SER A 42 -7.08 3.80 -45.38
C SER A 42 -7.32 2.41 -44.75
N PRO A 43 -8.32 1.64 -45.22
CA PRO A 43 -8.58 0.28 -44.76
C PRO A 43 -7.39 -0.67 -44.96
N ASP A 44 -6.57 -0.42 -46.00
CA ASP A 44 -5.41 -1.25 -46.35
C ASP A 44 -4.14 -0.86 -45.58
N TYR A 45 -4.14 0.26 -44.84
CA TYR A 45 -2.96 0.77 -44.15
C TYR A 45 -2.27 -0.29 -43.30
N VAL A 46 -3.06 -1.03 -42.50
CA VAL A 46 -2.59 -2.15 -41.68
C VAL A 46 -1.86 -3.19 -42.51
N ASN A 47 -2.41 -3.60 -43.65
CA ASN A 47 -1.78 -4.65 -44.47
C ASN A 47 -0.44 -4.16 -45.04
N TYR A 48 -0.32 -2.88 -45.40
CA TYR A 48 0.95 -2.32 -45.86
C TYR A 48 2.04 -2.28 -44.78
N ILE A 49 1.72 -1.78 -43.58
CA ILE A 49 2.69 -1.77 -42.47
C ILE A 49 3.04 -3.19 -42.01
N THR A 50 2.08 -4.12 -42.02
CA THR A 50 2.34 -5.54 -41.74
C THR A 50 3.28 -6.16 -42.76
N PHE A 51 3.09 -5.89 -44.06
CA PHE A 51 3.99 -6.37 -45.11
C PHE A 51 5.40 -5.80 -44.98
N LEU A 52 5.53 -4.49 -44.74
CA LEU A 52 6.83 -3.86 -44.50
C LEU A 52 7.55 -4.47 -43.30
N PHE A 53 6.82 -4.80 -42.24
CA PHE A 53 7.37 -5.48 -41.07
C PHE A 53 7.85 -6.91 -41.40
N SER A 54 6.97 -7.77 -41.92
CA SER A 54 7.23 -9.22 -41.99
C SER A 54 8.04 -9.68 -43.20
N THR A 55 8.09 -8.89 -44.27
CA THR A 55 8.76 -9.29 -45.51
C THR A 55 10.05 -8.49 -45.67
N PRO A 56 11.22 -9.16 -45.73
CA PRO A 56 12.48 -8.50 -46.05
C PRO A 56 12.36 -7.80 -47.41
N GLN A 57 12.62 -6.49 -47.41
CA GLN A 57 12.53 -5.68 -48.62
C GLN A 57 13.87 -5.70 -49.34
N ASP A 58 13.86 -5.85 -50.67
CA ASP A 58 15.07 -5.71 -51.47
C ASP A 58 15.52 -4.23 -51.44
N PRO A 59 16.71 -3.90 -50.92
CA PRO A 59 17.20 -2.51 -50.83
C PRO A 59 17.14 -1.78 -52.19
N SER A 60 17.35 -2.52 -53.29
CA SER A 60 17.29 -1.97 -54.66
C SER A 60 15.87 -1.60 -55.11
N SER A 61 14.84 -2.29 -54.59
CA SER A 61 13.43 -2.05 -54.92
C SER A 61 12.87 -0.78 -54.26
N LEU A 62 13.34 -0.44 -53.06
CA LEU A 62 12.98 0.79 -52.33
C LEU A 62 13.93 1.96 -52.65
N GLY A 63 15.11 1.66 -53.21
CA GLY A 63 16.17 2.63 -53.46
C GLY A 63 16.81 3.14 -52.16
N MET A 64 16.98 2.26 -51.17
CA MET A 64 17.52 2.56 -49.84
C MET A 64 18.63 1.56 -49.49
N ASP A 65 19.46 1.87 -48.49
CA ASP A 65 20.43 0.91 -47.96
C ASP A 65 19.78 -0.12 -47.01
N GLU A 66 20.49 -1.20 -46.74
CA GLU A 66 20.02 -2.33 -45.93
C GLU A 66 19.70 -1.94 -44.47
N LYS A 67 20.48 -1.03 -43.87
CA LYS A 67 20.26 -0.55 -42.50
C LYS A 67 18.99 0.28 -42.40
N THR A 68 18.77 1.18 -43.37
CA THR A 68 17.54 1.96 -43.49
C THR A 68 16.33 1.05 -43.70
N CYS A 69 16.47 -0.04 -44.46
CA CYS A 69 15.41 -1.03 -44.63
C CYS A 69 15.04 -1.68 -43.29
N SER A 70 16.01 -2.16 -42.48
CA SER A 70 15.73 -2.70 -41.14
C SER A 70 15.00 -1.69 -40.23
N THR A 71 15.43 -0.43 -40.21
CA THR A 71 14.77 0.63 -39.43
C THR A 71 13.31 0.82 -39.83
N ILE A 72 13.00 0.76 -41.12
CA ILE A 72 11.61 0.86 -41.62
C ILE A 72 10.77 -0.32 -41.14
N ARG A 73 11.33 -1.54 -41.11
CA ARG A 73 10.61 -2.73 -40.61
C ARG A 73 10.20 -2.57 -39.15
N ILE A 74 11.10 -2.02 -38.33
CA ILE A 74 10.85 -1.76 -36.91
C ILE A 74 9.80 -0.66 -36.74
N ALA A 75 9.93 0.44 -37.49
CA ALA A 75 8.94 1.52 -37.51
C ALA A 75 7.54 1.02 -37.91
N ALA A 76 7.49 0.14 -38.90
CA ALA A 76 6.26 -0.49 -39.36
C ALA A 76 5.66 -1.39 -38.27
N ALA A 77 6.49 -2.17 -37.58
CA ALA A 77 6.07 -3.02 -36.46
C ALA A 77 5.50 -2.19 -35.29
N MET A 78 6.14 -1.09 -34.93
CA MET A 78 5.64 -0.14 -33.92
C MET A 78 4.28 0.44 -34.34
N ASN A 79 4.10 0.80 -35.61
CA ASN A 79 2.82 1.29 -36.12
C ASN A 79 1.72 0.21 -36.09
N VAL A 80 2.06 -1.06 -36.37
CA VAL A 80 1.11 -2.19 -36.23
C VAL A 80 0.65 -2.29 -34.78
N LYS A 81 1.59 -2.29 -33.83
CA LYS A 81 1.31 -2.34 -32.40
C LYS A 81 0.40 -1.17 -31.96
N THR A 82 0.76 0.07 -32.32
CA THR A 82 -0.06 1.26 -31.99
C THR A 82 -1.46 1.18 -32.58
N LYS A 83 -1.61 0.68 -33.81
CA LYS A 83 -2.92 0.54 -34.46
C LYS A 83 -3.79 -0.50 -33.75
N ILE A 84 -3.21 -1.61 -33.29
CA ILE A 84 -3.89 -2.61 -32.45
C ILE A 84 -4.34 -1.96 -31.15
N ARG A 85 -3.44 -1.28 -30.44
CA ARG A 85 -3.73 -0.61 -29.16
C ARG A 85 -4.86 0.40 -29.22
N VAL A 86 -4.79 1.33 -30.18
CA VAL A 86 -5.66 2.51 -30.20
C VAL A 86 -6.95 2.26 -30.98
N ALA A 87 -6.97 1.32 -31.92
CA ALA A 87 -8.08 1.16 -32.86
C ALA A 87 -8.34 -0.31 -33.23
N TYR A 88 -8.19 -1.24 -32.28
CA TYR A 88 -8.41 -2.69 -32.46
C TYR A 88 -9.68 -3.01 -33.26
N HIS A 89 -10.84 -2.47 -32.84
CA HIS A 89 -12.14 -2.74 -33.45
C HIS A 89 -12.29 -2.24 -34.90
N THR A 90 -11.37 -1.39 -35.38
CA THR A 90 -11.38 -0.89 -36.76
C THR A 90 -10.69 -1.84 -37.74
N ILE A 91 -9.94 -2.82 -37.24
CA ILE A 91 -9.15 -3.74 -38.06
C ILE A 91 -10.05 -4.89 -38.54
N SER A 92 -10.04 -5.17 -39.85
CA SER A 92 -10.83 -6.27 -40.41
C SER A 92 -10.32 -7.65 -39.96
N GLN A 93 -11.21 -8.65 -39.90
CA GLN A 93 -10.81 -10.02 -39.55
C GLN A 93 -9.76 -10.61 -40.51
N GLN A 94 -9.82 -10.25 -41.80
CA GLN A 94 -8.83 -10.70 -42.80
C GLN A 94 -7.45 -10.09 -42.53
N SER A 95 -7.40 -8.80 -42.20
CA SER A 95 -6.17 -8.11 -41.80
C SER A 95 -5.61 -8.67 -40.49
N MET A 96 -6.47 -9.03 -39.54
CA MET A 96 -6.06 -9.69 -38.29
C MET A 96 -5.40 -11.04 -38.56
N SER A 97 -5.99 -11.89 -39.40
CA SER A 97 -5.36 -13.17 -39.78
C SER A 97 -4.00 -12.96 -40.46
N TYR A 98 -3.86 -11.91 -41.26
CA TYR A 98 -2.58 -11.57 -41.89
C TYR A 98 -1.53 -11.13 -40.86
N ILE A 99 -1.90 -10.25 -39.91
CA ILE A 99 -1.02 -9.84 -38.81
C ILE A 99 -0.50 -11.06 -38.05
N ARG A 100 -1.37 -12.00 -37.66
CA ARG A 100 -1.00 -13.21 -36.91
C ARG A 100 0.04 -14.05 -37.67
N SER A 101 -0.20 -14.32 -38.95
CA SER A 101 0.74 -15.05 -39.80
C SER A 101 2.08 -14.30 -39.96
N ALA A 102 2.00 -12.99 -40.20
CA ALA A 102 3.16 -12.11 -40.36
C ALA A 102 4.04 -12.06 -39.10
N THR A 103 3.45 -12.06 -37.90
CA THR A 103 4.20 -12.08 -36.64
C THR A 103 4.93 -13.41 -36.42
N LEU A 104 4.33 -14.55 -36.76
CA LEU A 104 5.03 -15.85 -36.68
C LEU A 104 6.21 -15.92 -37.64
N ILE A 105 6.11 -15.31 -38.82
CA ILE A 105 7.23 -15.15 -39.75
C ILE A 105 8.29 -14.22 -39.14
N GLY A 106 7.87 -13.12 -38.51
CA GLY A 106 8.76 -12.16 -37.86
C GLY A 106 9.59 -12.75 -36.72
N LEU A 107 9.08 -13.74 -35.99
CA LEU A 107 9.86 -14.49 -34.98
C LEU A 107 11.01 -15.30 -35.57
N ARG A 108 10.91 -15.67 -36.86
CA ARG A 108 11.95 -16.39 -37.62
C ARG A 108 12.95 -15.47 -38.32
N ASP A 109 12.86 -14.15 -38.11
CA ASP A 109 13.72 -13.19 -38.80
C ASP A 109 15.17 -13.22 -38.29
N ASN A 110 16.13 -12.84 -39.15
CA ASN A 110 17.53 -12.76 -38.77
C ASN A 110 17.82 -11.53 -37.88
N ASP A 111 17.04 -10.46 -38.02
CA ASP A 111 17.20 -9.22 -37.26
C ASP A 111 16.57 -9.35 -35.85
N GLN A 112 17.37 -9.12 -34.80
CA GLN A 112 16.94 -9.22 -33.41
C GLN A 112 15.80 -8.27 -33.07
N GLN A 113 15.82 -7.05 -33.60
CA GLN A 113 14.81 -6.03 -33.30
C GLN A 113 13.47 -6.37 -33.98
N VAL A 114 13.52 -6.99 -35.17
CA VAL A 114 12.32 -7.51 -35.84
C VAL A 114 11.70 -8.66 -35.05
N ARG A 115 12.52 -9.61 -34.57
CA ARG A 115 12.04 -10.71 -33.72
C ARG A 115 11.38 -10.18 -32.43
N ALA A 116 12.02 -9.23 -31.75
CA ALA A 116 11.45 -8.60 -30.55
C ALA A 116 10.13 -7.87 -30.86
N SER A 117 10.06 -7.16 -31.98
CA SER A 117 8.83 -6.47 -32.40
C SER A 117 7.70 -7.44 -32.72
N ALA A 118 8.02 -8.61 -33.31
CA ALA A 118 7.04 -9.66 -33.56
C ALA A 118 6.41 -10.17 -32.25
N GLY A 119 7.24 -10.47 -31.24
CA GLY A 119 6.76 -10.85 -29.91
C GLY A 119 5.87 -9.77 -29.29
N SER A 120 6.27 -8.50 -29.36
CA SER A 120 5.46 -7.40 -28.82
C SER A 120 4.14 -7.17 -29.54
N ILE A 121 4.02 -7.50 -30.84
CA ILE A 121 2.74 -7.42 -31.54
C ILE A 121 1.80 -8.55 -31.09
N ILE A 122 2.35 -9.76 -30.86
CA ILE A 122 1.58 -10.89 -30.33
C ILE A 122 0.97 -10.52 -28.98
N THR A 123 1.77 -9.98 -28.06
CA THR A 123 1.31 -9.64 -26.70
C THR A 123 0.27 -8.53 -26.72
N GLU A 124 0.48 -7.46 -27.50
CA GLU A 124 -0.50 -6.37 -27.66
C GLU A 124 -1.82 -6.88 -28.25
N LEU A 125 -1.78 -7.81 -29.22
CA LEU A 125 -3.00 -8.38 -29.80
C LEU A 125 -3.80 -9.13 -28.74
N LEU A 126 -3.14 -9.95 -27.92
CA LEU A 126 -3.81 -10.69 -26.85
C LEU A 126 -4.32 -9.76 -25.74
N GLN A 127 -3.60 -8.69 -25.42
CA GLN A 127 -4.04 -7.70 -24.44
C GLN A 127 -5.35 -7.01 -24.86
N GLN A 128 -5.51 -6.68 -26.15
CA GLN A 128 -6.73 -6.02 -26.65
C GLN A 128 -7.88 -7.01 -26.93
N ALA A 129 -7.56 -8.23 -27.36
CA ALA A 129 -8.56 -9.19 -27.86
C ALA A 129 -8.94 -10.29 -26.84
N GLY A 130 -8.10 -10.51 -25.84
CA GLY A 130 -8.09 -11.70 -24.99
C GLY A 130 -7.48 -12.93 -25.67
N LEU A 131 -6.98 -13.87 -24.87
CA LEU A 131 -6.33 -15.10 -25.33
C LEU A 131 -7.22 -15.94 -26.27
N LEU A 132 -8.52 -15.98 -26.01
CA LEU A 132 -9.50 -16.75 -26.80
C LEU A 132 -9.69 -16.23 -28.23
N ALA A 133 -9.23 -15.02 -28.54
CA ALA A 133 -9.28 -14.49 -29.90
C ALA A 133 -8.25 -15.14 -30.83
N TRP A 134 -7.18 -15.73 -30.27
CA TRP A 134 -6.15 -16.48 -31.00
C TRP A 134 -5.74 -17.74 -30.20
N PRO A 135 -6.62 -18.75 -30.12
CA PRO A 135 -6.42 -19.91 -29.26
C PRO A 135 -5.22 -20.77 -29.66
N GLU A 136 -4.79 -20.72 -30.93
CA GLU A 136 -3.67 -21.52 -31.45
C GLU A 136 -2.29 -20.95 -31.08
N VAL A 137 -2.20 -19.69 -30.62
CA VAL A 137 -0.91 -18.99 -30.43
C VAL A 137 0.04 -19.74 -29.50
N LEU A 138 -0.48 -20.32 -28.43
CA LEU A 138 0.31 -21.07 -27.46
C LEU A 138 0.92 -22.32 -28.09
N GLN A 139 0.12 -23.05 -28.88
CA GLN A 139 0.58 -24.24 -29.59
C GLN A 139 1.62 -23.88 -30.66
N GLU A 140 1.42 -22.76 -31.36
CA GLU A 140 2.35 -22.27 -32.39
C GLU A 140 3.71 -21.87 -31.77
N LEU A 141 3.70 -21.18 -30.63
CA LEU A 141 4.93 -20.81 -29.90
C LEU A 141 5.64 -22.04 -29.33
N ILE A 142 4.91 -22.98 -28.71
CA ILE A 142 5.46 -24.23 -28.20
C ILE A 142 6.06 -25.07 -29.33
N ALA A 143 5.43 -25.12 -30.52
CA ALA A 143 5.97 -25.86 -31.66
C ALA A 143 7.29 -25.27 -32.19
N LEU A 144 7.45 -23.94 -32.13
CA LEU A 144 8.74 -23.29 -32.43
C LEU A 144 9.81 -23.67 -31.41
N MET A 145 9.44 -23.79 -30.13
CA MET A 145 10.33 -24.20 -29.04
C MET A 145 10.74 -25.67 -29.11
N ASP A 146 9.78 -26.57 -29.32
CA ASP A 146 10.01 -28.01 -29.45
C ASP A 146 10.93 -28.36 -30.62
N ASN A 147 11.07 -27.44 -31.59
CA ASN A 147 11.81 -27.65 -32.83
C ASN A 147 11.44 -28.99 -33.50
N SER A 148 10.14 -29.34 -33.50
CA SER A 148 9.69 -30.65 -33.97
C SER A 148 10.04 -30.92 -35.44
N SER A 149 10.28 -29.86 -36.22
CA SER A 149 10.72 -29.91 -37.62
C SER A 149 12.24 -30.03 -37.79
N GLY A 150 13.04 -29.80 -36.75
CA GLY A 150 14.51 -29.86 -36.75
C GLY A 150 15.20 -28.71 -37.49
N ASP A 151 14.46 -27.73 -37.99
CA ASP A 151 14.94 -26.62 -38.81
C ASP A 151 14.84 -25.25 -38.13
N VAL A 152 14.42 -25.19 -36.86
CA VAL A 152 14.22 -23.94 -36.11
C VAL A 152 15.55 -23.47 -35.49
N PRO A 153 16.11 -22.31 -35.90
CA PRO A 153 17.33 -21.78 -35.33
C PRO A 153 17.19 -21.44 -33.84
N ILE A 154 18.30 -21.52 -33.09
CA ILE A 154 18.33 -21.16 -31.65
C ILE A 154 17.78 -19.76 -31.40
N VAL A 155 18.13 -18.79 -32.24
CA VAL A 155 17.65 -17.39 -32.13
C VAL A 155 16.13 -17.24 -32.32
N THR A 156 15.51 -18.17 -33.05
CA THR A 156 14.05 -18.25 -33.19
C THR A 156 13.43 -18.89 -31.96
N GLN A 157 14.05 -19.92 -31.38
CA GLN A 157 13.63 -20.49 -30.11
C GLN A 157 13.69 -19.42 -29.00
N GLU A 158 14.76 -18.63 -28.91
CA GLU A 158 14.84 -17.51 -27.95
C GLU A 158 13.68 -16.50 -28.13
N ALA A 159 13.36 -16.13 -29.37
CA ALA A 159 12.26 -15.20 -29.63
C ALA A 159 10.87 -15.82 -29.32
N ALA A 160 10.67 -17.09 -29.63
CA ALA A 160 9.44 -17.81 -29.33
C ALA A 160 9.24 -17.98 -27.81
N MET A 161 10.32 -18.30 -27.08
CA MET A 161 10.31 -18.40 -25.62
C MET A 161 10.00 -17.05 -24.97
N SER A 162 10.62 -15.97 -25.44
CA SER A 162 10.34 -14.61 -24.94
C SER A 162 8.88 -14.21 -25.16
N ALA A 163 8.32 -14.50 -26.35
CA ALA A 163 6.90 -14.27 -26.60
C ALA A 163 6.01 -15.15 -25.70
N LEU A 164 6.33 -16.43 -25.55
CA LEU A 164 5.58 -17.37 -24.70
C LEU A 164 5.57 -16.92 -23.23
N ALA A 165 6.72 -16.50 -22.70
CA ALA A 165 6.86 -15.98 -21.35
C ALA A 165 5.95 -14.78 -21.13
N LYS A 166 5.96 -13.80 -22.05
CA LYS A 166 5.12 -12.60 -21.92
C LYS A 166 3.63 -12.90 -22.05
N VAL A 167 3.25 -13.83 -22.93
CA VAL A 167 1.86 -14.30 -23.02
C VAL A 167 1.42 -14.98 -21.71
N CYS A 168 2.30 -15.76 -21.07
CA CYS A 168 2.02 -16.40 -19.80
C CYS A 168 1.85 -15.38 -18.66
N GLU A 169 2.76 -14.40 -18.58
CA GLU A 169 2.72 -13.29 -17.63
C GLU A 169 1.40 -12.52 -17.71
N ASP A 170 1.02 -12.09 -18.92
CA ASP A 170 -0.16 -11.25 -19.13
C ASP A 170 -1.49 -12.01 -18.99
N ASN A 171 -1.48 -13.36 -19.00
CA ASN A 171 -2.70 -14.20 -19.04
C ASN A 171 -2.76 -15.30 -17.96
N HIS A 172 -1.96 -15.22 -16.90
CA HIS A 172 -1.80 -16.29 -15.91
C HIS A 172 -3.13 -16.82 -15.34
N LYS A 173 -4.09 -15.95 -14.98
CA LYS A 173 -5.42 -16.36 -14.48
C LYS A 173 -6.25 -17.12 -15.52
N ILE A 174 -6.17 -16.71 -16.79
CA ILE A 174 -6.95 -17.31 -17.88
C ILE A 174 -6.40 -18.70 -18.23
N LEU A 175 -5.09 -18.89 -18.08
CA LEU A 175 -4.41 -20.16 -18.39
C LEU A 175 -4.72 -21.27 -17.38
N ASP A 176 -5.06 -20.94 -16.13
CA ASP A 176 -5.44 -21.93 -15.11
C ASP A 176 -6.94 -22.29 -15.11
N ARG A 177 -7.76 -21.57 -15.89
CA ARG A 177 -9.20 -21.84 -15.99
C ARG A 177 -9.48 -23.16 -16.71
N ASP A 178 -10.54 -23.83 -16.29
CA ASP A 178 -11.08 -25.01 -16.95
C ASP A 178 -11.91 -24.63 -18.18
N TYR A 179 -11.50 -25.15 -19.34
CA TYR A 179 -12.24 -25.05 -20.59
C TYR A 179 -12.70 -26.44 -21.03
N ALA A 180 -13.91 -26.81 -20.59
CA ALA A 180 -14.53 -28.09 -20.94
C ALA A 180 -13.66 -29.31 -20.56
N GLY A 181 -13.06 -29.27 -19.36
CA GLY A 181 -12.20 -30.32 -18.82
C GLY A 181 -10.75 -30.28 -19.30
N GLN A 182 -10.33 -29.19 -19.97
CA GLN A 182 -8.94 -28.94 -20.33
C GLN A 182 -8.47 -27.63 -19.71
N ARG A 183 -7.30 -27.65 -19.06
CA ARG A 183 -6.63 -26.44 -18.57
C ARG A 183 -5.34 -26.22 -19.35
N PRO A 184 -5.12 -25.04 -19.95
CA PRO A 184 -3.88 -24.74 -20.68
C PRO A 184 -2.61 -25.03 -19.88
N LEU A 185 -2.59 -24.72 -18.57
CA LEU A 185 -1.43 -24.97 -17.72
C LEU A 185 -1.04 -26.45 -17.59
N ASP A 186 -1.98 -27.39 -17.75
CA ASP A 186 -1.68 -28.84 -17.73
C ASP A 186 -0.78 -29.26 -18.90
N VAL A 187 -0.71 -28.46 -19.96
CA VAL A 187 0.14 -28.68 -21.13
C VAL A 187 1.37 -27.77 -21.10
N ILE A 188 1.21 -26.51 -20.71
CA ILE A 188 2.28 -25.50 -20.75
C ILE A 188 3.37 -25.81 -19.72
N ILE A 189 3.00 -26.11 -18.46
CA ILE A 189 3.98 -26.31 -17.39
C ILE A 189 4.95 -27.47 -17.68
N PRO A 190 4.49 -28.67 -18.09
CA PRO A 190 5.39 -29.74 -18.49
C PRO A 190 6.34 -29.34 -19.63
N LYS A 191 5.85 -28.55 -20.60
CA LYS A 191 6.69 -28.07 -21.72
C LYS A 191 7.74 -27.08 -21.28
N LEU A 192 7.40 -26.14 -20.40
CA LEU A 192 8.37 -25.22 -19.80
C LEU A 192 9.48 -25.99 -19.06
N MET A 193 9.13 -27.06 -18.33
CA MET A 193 10.12 -27.93 -17.67
C MET A 193 11.01 -28.70 -18.66
N GLU A 194 10.52 -29.05 -19.85
CA GLU A 194 11.38 -29.60 -20.90
C GLU A 194 12.36 -28.54 -21.43
N PHE A 195 11.91 -27.29 -21.57
CA PHE A 195 12.73 -26.18 -22.08
C PHE A 195 13.82 -25.72 -21.12
N THR A 196 13.75 -26.07 -19.82
CA THR A 196 14.87 -25.83 -18.89
C THR A 196 16.12 -26.65 -19.22
N SER A 197 16.03 -27.67 -20.09
CA SER A 197 17.18 -28.44 -20.57
C SER A 197 17.70 -28.00 -21.96
N ASN A 198 17.23 -26.87 -22.49
CA ASN A 198 17.62 -26.38 -23.82
C ASN A 198 19.12 -25.99 -23.89
N GLU A 199 19.72 -26.08 -25.08
CA GLU A 199 21.13 -25.69 -25.31
C GLU A 199 21.38 -24.19 -25.05
N SER A 200 20.40 -23.32 -25.32
CA SER A 200 20.53 -21.88 -25.08
C SER A 200 20.30 -21.53 -23.60
N PRO A 201 21.26 -20.88 -22.92
CA PRO A 201 21.08 -20.42 -21.54
C PRO A 201 19.92 -19.43 -21.40
N LYS A 202 19.68 -18.58 -22.41
CA LYS A 202 18.56 -17.64 -22.42
C LYS A 202 17.21 -18.35 -22.40
N VAL A 203 17.08 -19.43 -23.16
CA VAL A 203 15.87 -20.26 -23.15
C VAL A 203 15.69 -20.92 -21.79
N ARG A 204 16.75 -21.48 -21.20
CA ARG A 204 16.67 -22.09 -19.87
C ARG A 204 16.21 -21.10 -18.80
N ALA A 205 16.81 -19.90 -18.77
CA ALA A 205 16.45 -18.84 -17.84
C ALA A 205 15.00 -18.36 -18.05
N MET A 206 14.59 -18.06 -19.29
CA MET A 206 13.21 -17.65 -19.58
C MET A 206 12.18 -18.75 -19.27
N ALA A 207 12.49 -20.01 -19.55
CA ALA A 207 11.60 -21.13 -19.25
C ALA A 207 11.38 -21.26 -17.74
N LEU A 208 12.47 -21.23 -16.95
CA LEU A 208 12.39 -21.26 -15.50
C LEU A 208 11.66 -20.02 -14.96
N GLY A 209 11.99 -18.83 -15.45
CA GLY A 209 11.32 -17.57 -15.08
C GLY A 209 9.83 -17.54 -15.47
N THR A 210 9.43 -18.30 -16.50
CA THR A 210 8.00 -18.45 -16.82
C THR A 210 7.29 -19.38 -15.84
N ILE A 211 7.95 -20.44 -15.36
CA ILE A 211 7.40 -21.31 -14.30
C ILE A 211 7.27 -20.53 -12.99
N HIS A 212 8.27 -19.70 -12.69
CA HIS A 212 8.33 -18.81 -11.53
C HIS A 212 7.05 -17.95 -11.39
N ILE A 213 6.58 -17.32 -12.47
CA ILE A 213 5.33 -16.53 -12.50
C ILE A 213 4.09 -17.31 -12.00
N PHE A 214 4.09 -18.63 -12.18
CA PHE A 214 2.95 -19.46 -11.80
C PHE A 214 3.04 -20.00 -10.37
N LEU A 215 4.17 -19.90 -9.67
CA LEU A 215 4.31 -20.42 -8.31
C LEU A 215 3.28 -19.81 -7.34
N PRO A 216 3.10 -18.47 -7.24
CA PRO A 216 2.12 -17.89 -6.31
C PRO A 216 0.69 -18.42 -6.49
N HIS A 217 0.35 -18.80 -7.73
CA HIS A 217 -0.98 -19.28 -8.11
C HIS A 217 -1.24 -20.75 -7.79
N ARG A 218 -0.24 -21.51 -7.32
CA ARG A 218 -0.36 -22.93 -6.92
C ARG A 218 -1.09 -23.82 -7.94
N PRO A 219 -0.74 -23.79 -9.24
CA PRO A 219 -1.46 -24.57 -10.25
C PRO A 219 -1.26 -26.07 -10.02
N GLN A 220 -2.35 -26.83 -10.18
CA GLN A 220 -2.37 -28.27 -9.91
C GLN A 220 -1.32 -29.05 -10.73
N ALA A 221 -1.05 -28.61 -11.96
CA ALA A 221 -0.03 -29.21 -12.82
C ALA A 221 1.38 -29.12 -12.22
N LEU A 222 1.73 -27.99 -11.59
CA LEU A 222 3.03 -27.80 -10.94
C LEU A 222 3.13 -28.59 -9.64
N ILE A 223 2.07 -28.57 -8.82
CA ILE A 223 1.99 -29.38 -7.59
C ILE A 223 2.18 -30.86 -7.91
N SER A 224 1.53 -31.36 -8.96
CA SER A 224 1.58 -32.76 -9.36
C SER A 224 2.95 -33.19 -9.91
N SER A 225 3.79 -32.25 -10.35
CA SER A 225 5.11 -32.49 -10.96
C SER A 225 6.27 -31.92 -10.13
N MET A 226 6.02 -31.55 -8.88
CA MET A 226 6.98 -30.84 -8.02
C MET A 226 8.32 -31.58 -7.84
N ASP A 227 8.28 -32.90 -7.64
CA ASP A 227 9.52 -33.68 -7.45
C ASP A 227 10.41 -33.66 -8.71
N PHE A 228 9.79 -33.64 -9.89
CA PHE A 228 10.50 -33.49 -11.16
C PHE A 228 11.05 -32.07 -11.31
N PHE A 229 10.25 -31.05 -10.98
CA PHE A 229 10.68 -29.66 -11.01
C PHE A 229 11.91 -29.40 -10.14
N LEU A 230 11.90 -29.85 -8.87
CA LEU A 230 13.04 -29.74 -7.96
C LEU A 230 14.28 -30.45 -8.51
N SER A 231 14.11 -31.62 -9.14
CA SER A 231 15.24 -32.33 -9.76
C SER A 231 15.88 -31.55 -10.90
N GLN A 232 15.08 -30.83 -11.70
CA GLN A 232 15.58 -29.95 -12.77
C GLN A 232 16.28 -28.73 -12.17
N LEU A 233 15.70 -28.13 -11.13
CA LEU A 233 16.26 -26.97 -10.45
C LEU A 233 17.65 -27.26 -9.86
N PHE A 234 17.84 -28.41 -9.21
CA PHE A 234 19.15 -28.84 -8.71
C PHE A 234 20.19 -29.10 -9.81
N GLN A 235 19.77 -29.51 -11.01
CA GLN A 235 20.68 -29.62 -12.15
C GLN A 235 21.11 -28.23 -12.63
N LEU A 236 20.15 -27.31 -12.77
CA LEU A 236 20.38 -25.92 -13.16
C LEU A 236 21.20 -25.12 -12.14
N ALA A 237 21.20 -25.51 -10.87
CA ALA A 237 22.05 -24.90 -9.85
C ALA A 237 23.55 -24.95 -10.23
N ASN A 238 23.97 -25.92 -11.05
CA ASN A 238 25.34 -26.06 -11.54
C ASN A 238 25.56 -25.48 -12.94
N ASP A 239 24.63 -24.66 -13.46
CA ASP A 239 24.74 -24.05 -14.78
C ASP A 239 25.92 -23.06 -14.85
N THR A 240 26.56 -22.99 -16.02
CA THR A 240 27.66 -22.06 -16.29
C THR A 240 27.19 -20.62 -16.51
N SER A 241 25.90 -20.42 -16.83
CA SER A 241 25.33 -19.10 -17.06
C SER A 241 24.88 -18.48 -15.74
N THR A 242 25.34 -17.26 -15.48
CA THR A 242 24.91 -16.46 -14.32
C THR A 242 23.41 -16.16 -14.37
N ASP A 243 22.86 -15.76 -15.51
CA ASP A 243 21.41 -15.54 -15.68
C ASP A 243 20.56 -16.74 -15.24
N VAL A 244 21.01 -17.97 -15.57
CA VAL A 244 20.30 -19.19 -15.14
C VAL A 244 20.41 -19.36 -13.63
N ARG A 245 21.60 -19.19 -13.04
CA ARG A 245 21.82 -19.30 -11.59
C ARG A 245 21.02 -18.25 -10.81
N ARG A 246 20.87 -17.04 -11.34
CA ARG A 246 20.00 -15.98 -10.80
C ARG A 246 18.55 -16.45 -10.69
N THR A 247 17.98 -16.89 -11.82
CA THR A 247 16.61 -17.41 -11.85
C THR A 247 16.44 -18.65 -10.94
N VAL A 248 17.48 -19.47 -10.77
CA VAL A 248 17.47 -20.60 -9.82
C VAL A 248 17.35 -20.12 -8.38
N CYS A 249 18.11 -19.08 -7.97
CA CYS A 249 18.03 -18.52 -6.63
C CYS A 249 16.64 -17.91 -6.35
N GLN A 250 16.12 -17.11 -7.28
CA GLN A 250 14.75 -16.55 -7.21
C GLN A 250 13.68 -17.65 -7.09
N THR A 251 13.82 -18.72 -7.87
CA THR A 251 12.90 -19.86 -7.81
C THR A 251 12.99 -20.57 -6.45
N PHE A 252 14.19 -20.75 -5.88
CA PHE A 252 14.32 -21.33 -4.53
C PHE A 252 13.68 -20.46 -3.46
N ALA A 253 13.79 -19.13 -3.56
CA ALA A 253 13.14 -18.21 -2.65
C ALA A 253 11.61 -18.38 -2.70
N GLN A 254 10.98 -18.34 -3.88
CA GLN A 254 9.52 -18.57 -3.98
C GLN A 254 9.06 -19.97 -3.59
N LEU A 255 9.93 -20.98 -3.73
CA LEU A 255 9.61 -22.34 -3.29
C LEU A 255 9.49 -22.46 -1.77
N VAL A 256 10.05 -21.52 -1.00
CA VAL A 256 9.90 -21.44 0.45
C VAL A 256 8.42 -21.33 0.83
N ASP A 257 7.64 -20.50 0.16
CA ASP A 257 6.21 -20.35 0.45
C ASP A 257 5.38 -21.41 -0.27
N PHE A 258 5.80 -21.80 -1.47
CA PHE A 258 5.07 -22.77 -2.27
C PHE A 258 5.05 -24.17 -1.66
N ALA A 259 6.22 -24.74 -1.36
CA ALA A 259 6.38 -26.11 -0.88
C ALA A 259 7.59 -26.25 0.07
N PRO A 260 7.56 -25.59 1.24
CA PRO A 260 8.66 -25.63 2.20
C PRO A 260 9.01 -27.06 2.62
N GLU A 261 8.01 -27.95 2.75
CA GLU A 261 8.20 -29.35 3.14
C GLU A 261 9.06 -30.15 2.16
N LYS A 262 9.11 -29.73 0.89
CA LYS A 262 9.94 -30.37 -0.14
C LYS A 262 11.39 -29.88 -0.10
N LEU A 263 11.66 -28.70 0.47
CA LEU A 263 13.00 -28.16 0.62
C LEU A 263 13.73 -28.73 1.84
N ILE A 264 13.00 -29.05 2.92
CA ILE A 264 13.56 -29.55 4.20
C ILE A 264 14.56 -30.71 4.01
N PRO A 265 14.29 -31.76 3.21
CA PRO A 265 15.22 -32.88 3.03
C PRO A 265 16.55 -32.48 2.37
N HIS A 266 16.60 -31.31 1.73
CA HIS A 266 17.72 -30.81 0.94
C HIS A 266 18.39 -29.57 1.55
N ILE A 267 17.97 -29.16 2.76
CA ILE A 267 18.35 -27.87 3.35
C ILE A 267 19.87 -27.70 3.50
N GLU A 268 20.62 -28.75 3.86
CA GLU A 268 22.08 -28.66 3.99
C GLU A 268 22.77 -28.33 2.66
N GLY A 269 22.30 -28.95 1.58
CA GLY A 269 22.79 -28.71 0.22
C GLY A 269 22.39 -27.32 -0.27
N LEU A 270 21.15 -26.93 -0.02
CA LEU A 270 20.61 -25.62 -0.38
C LEU A 270 21.36 -24.49 0.35
N VAL A 271 21.55 -24.60 1.67
CA VAL A 271 22.34 -23.64 2.45
C VAL A 271 23.75 -23.49 1.88
N SER A 272 24.39 -24.61 1.53
CA SER A 272 25.75 -24.58 0.98
C SER A 272 25.79 -23.94 -0.41
N TYR A 273 24.73 -24.12 -1.21
CA TYR A 273 24.58 -23.50 -2.52
C TYR A 273 24.34 -21.99 -2.43
N ILE A 274 23.41 -21.55 -1.57
CA ILE A 274 23.08 -20.13 -1.41
C ILE A 274 24.29 -19.36 -0.87
N ILE A 275 24.99 -19.88 0.15
CA ILE A 275 26.25 -19.27 0.64
C ILE A 275 27.29 -19.15 -0.49
N LEU A 276 27.38 -20.15 -1.36
CA LEU A 276 28.31 -20.13 -2.49
C LEU A 276 27.94 -19.04 -3.51
N GLN A 277 26.66 -18.88 -3.85
CA GLN A 277 26.22 -17.85 -4.79
C GLN A 277 26.31 -16.44 -4.19
N GLN A 278 25.98 -16.26 -2.91
CA GLN A 278 26.10 -14.97 -2.22
C GLN A 278 27.55 -14.47 -2.14
N ARG A 279 28.52 -15.38 -2.02
CA ARG A 279 29.96 -15.04 -2.05
C ARG A 279 30.53 -14.88 -3.46
N ASN A 280 29.72 -15.01 -4.50
CA ASN A 280 30.20 -14.87 -5.86
C ASN A 280 30.47 -13.39 -6.17
N GLN A 281 31.69 -13.09 -6.63
CA GLN A 281 32.13 -11.74 -7.00
C GLN A 281 31.96 -11.46 -8.51
N GLU A 282 31.45 -12.41 -9.30
CA GLU A 282 31.26 -12.26 -10.75
C GLU A 282 30.12 -11.31 -11.10
N ASP A 283 29.02 -11.36 -10.33
CA ASP A 283 27.80 -10.61 -10.57
C ASP A 283 27.12 -10.27 -9.24
N PRO A 284 27.04 -8.97 -8.86
CA PRO A 284 26.42 -8.55 -7.61
C PRO A 284 24.93 -8.90 -7.54
N GLU A 285 24.25 -8.97 -8.70
CA GLU A 285 22.84 -9.31 -8.77
C GLU A 285 22.58 -10.77 -8.38
N LEU A 286 23.48 -11.69 -8.76
CA LEU A 286 23.40 -13.09 -8.34
C LEU A 286 23.62 -13.23 -6.83
N ALA A 287 24.50 -12.41 -6.25
CA ALA A 287 24.72 -12.42 -4.82
C ALA A 287 23.48 -11.91 -4.06
N LEU A 288 22.81 -10.88 -4.59
CA LEU A 288 21.55 -10.36 -4.07
C LEU A 288 20.42 -11.40 -4.18
N ASP A 289 20.16 -11.94 -5.37
CA ASP A 289 19.13 -12.99 -5.59
C ASP A 289 19.35 -14.21 -4.65
N ALA A 290 20.60 -14.51 -4.33
CA ALA A 290 20.95 -15.56 -3.37
C ALA A 290 20.65 -15.14 -1.92
N ALA A 291 20.98 -13.91 -1.53
CA ALA A 291 20.74 -13.41 -0.18
C ALA A 291 19.24 -13.29 0.14
N GLU A 292 18.40 -12.96 -0.86
CA GLU A 292 16.93 -12.88 -0.71
C GLU A 292 16.30 -14.19 -0.24
N PHE A 293 16.93 -15.33 -0.55
CA PHE A 293 16.49 -16.62 -0.02
C PHE A 293 16.43 -16.61 1.52
N TRP A 294 17.35 -15.91 2.20
CA TRP A 294 17.41 -15.90 3.67
C TRP A 294 16.26 -15.15 4.31
N LEU A 295 15.78 -14.08 3.68
CA LEU A 295 14.62 -13.31 4.15
C LEU A 295 13.39 -14.20 4.20
N VAL A 296 12.98 -14.70 3.04
CA VAL A 296 11.78 -15.54 2.91
C VAL A 296 11.91 -16.83 3.74
N ALA A 297 13.09 -17.46 3.75
CA ALA A 297 13.31 -18.69 4.50
C ALA A 297 13.34 -18.51 6.02
N GLY A 298 13.67 -17.30 6.52
CA GLY A 298 13.65 -16.97 7.94
C GLY A 298 12.21 -16.80 8.47
N GLU A 299 11.35 -16.15 7.69
CA GLU A 299 9.94 -15.92 8.03
C GLU A 299 9.13 -17.22 7.99
N GLN A 300 9.49 -18.15 7.10
CA GLN A 300 8.78 -19.40 6.94
C GLN A 300 8.94 -20.35 8.13
N ALA A 301 7.91 -20.40 8.99
CA ALA A 301 7.84 -21.21 10.21
C ALA A 301 8.29 -22.68 10.05
N ARG A 302 8.01 -23.30 8.89
CA ARG A 302 8.40 -24.70 8.62
C ARG A 302 9.91 -24.89 8.40
N LEU A 303 10.62 -23.85 7.96
CA LEU A 303 12.07 -23.89 7.72
C LEU A 303 12.90 -23.42 8.90
N GLN A 304 12.30 -22.70 9.87
CA GLN A 304 13.00 -22.17 11.04
C GLN A 304 13.79 -23.25 11.81
N GLN A 305 13.14 -24.37 12.18
CA GLN A 305 13.82 -25.46 12.91
C GLN A 305 14.92 -26.15 12.05
N PRO A 306 14.66 -26.52 10.78
CA PRO A 306 15.70 -27.03 9.88
C PRO A 306 16.90 -26.10 9.65
N LEU A 307 16.69 -24.78 9.63
CA LEU A 307 17.74 -23.78 9.39
C LEU A 307 18.58 -23.46 10.63
N ALA A 308 18.03 -23.59 11.83
CA ALA A 308 18.71 -23.23 13.08
C ALA A 308 20.15 -23.80 13.22
N PRO A 309 20.45 -25.07 12.89
CA PRO A 309 21.81 -25.63 13.00
C PRO A 309 22.83 -24.99 12.04
N HIS A 310 22.35 -24.23 11.05
CA HIS A 310 23.17 -23.63 10.00
C HIS A 310 23.51 -22.16 10.28
N MET A 311 22.90 -21.52 11.28
CA MET A 311 23.14 -20.11 11.63
C MET A 311 24.62 -19.74 11.81
N PRO A 312 25.48 -20.57 12.45
CA PRO A 312 26.92 -20.28 12.56
C PRO A 312 27.67 -20.22 11.23
N ARG A 313 27.08 -20.69 10.13
CA ARG A 313 27.62 -20.59 8.77
C ARG A 313 26.97 -19.47 7.96
N ILE A 314 25.68 -19.20 8.19
CA ILE A 314 24.90 -18.21 7.44
C ILE A 314 25.22 -16.80 7.93
N VAL A 315 25.12 -16.56 9.24
CA VAL A 315 25.28 -15.22 9.85
C VAL A 315 26.62 -14.56 9.48
N PRO A 316 27.78 -15.24 9.52
CA PRO A 316 29.04 -14.60 9.10
C PRO A 316 29.04 -14.11 7.64
N VAL A 317 28.31 -14.78 6.74
CA VAL A 317 28.21 -14.37 5.33
C VAL A 317 27.36 -13.10 5.22
N LEU A 318 26.26 -13.01 5.98
CA LEU A 318 25.46 -11.79 6.05
C LEU A 318 26.31 -10.61 6.56
N LEU A 319 27.06 -10.80 7.65
CA LEU A 319 27.93 -9.78 8.23
C LEU A 319 29.05 -9.32 7.28
N GLU A 320 29.59 -10.24 6.45
CA GLU A 320 30.54 -9.90 5.39
C GLU A 320 29.87 -9.04 4.31
N SER A 321 28.66 -9.41 3.88
CA SER A 321 27.86 -8.70 2.87
C SER A 321 27.31 -7.35 3.33
N MET A 322 27.27 -7.09 4.65
CA MET A 322 26.82 -5.83 5.22
C MET A 322 27.87 -4.73 5.15
N VAL A 323 29.14 -5.00 4.83
CA VAL A 323 30.18 -3.97 4.72
C VAL A 323 30.11 -3.31 3.34
N TYR A 324 30.18 -1.98 3.27
CA TYR A 324 30.29 -1.28 1.98
C TYR A 324 31.51 -1.77 1.20
N ASP A 325 31.34 -1.98 -0.11
CA ASP A 325 32.46 -2.28 -0.99
C ASP A 325 33.37 -1.05 -1.22
N ASP A 326 34.53 -1.28 -1.82
CA ASP A 326 35.56 -0.26 -2.00
C ASP A 326 35.10 0.90 -2.91
N ASP A 327 34.25 0.65 -3.91
CA ASP A 327 33.77 1.68 -4.84
C ASP A 327 32.76 2.59 -4.12
N GLU A 328 31.88 2.00 -3.31
CA GLU A 328 30.91 2.69 -2.47
C GLU A 328 31.61 3.54 -1.41
N VAL A 329 32.65 2.99 -0.77
CA VAL A 329 33.46 3.72 0.21
C VAL A 329 34.12 4.95 -0.42
N ILE A 330 34.66 4.82 -1.64
CA ILE A 330 35.27 5.97 -2.36
C ILE A 330 34.21 7.04 -2.67
N ARG A 331 33.01 6.61 -3.10
CA ARG A 331 31.90 7.51 -3.40
C ARG A 331 31.49 8.30 -2.15
N LEU A 332 31.21 7.62 -1.05
CA LEU A 332 30.74 8.20 0.21
C LEU A 332 31.79 9.12 0.86
N MET A 333 33.08 8.78 0.75
CA MET A 333 34.17 9.65 1.22
C MET A 333 34.31 10.96 0.44
N SER A 334 33.72 11.05 -0.76
CA SER A 334 33.77 12.25 -1.60
C SER A 334 32.61 13.21 -1.39
N GLU A 335 31.61 12.82 -0.58
CA GLU A 335 30.44 13.65 -0.27
C GLU A 335 30.82 14.83 0.62
N ALA A 336 30.29 16.00 0.28
CA ALA A 336 30.49 17.24 1.02
C ALA A 336 29.23 17.62 1.80
N ASP A 337 29.38 18.53 2.76
CA ASP A 337 28.25 19.19 3.43
C ASP A 337 27.32 19.83 2.38
N ASP A 338 26.04 19.46 2.42
CA ASP A 338 25.03 19.83 1.44
C ASP A 338 23.78 20.49 2.04
N ALA A 339 23.72 20.70 3.36
CA ALA A 339 22.56 21.27 4.05
C ALA A 339 22.05 22.62 3.49
N ASP A 340 22.93 23.44 2.91
CA ASP A 340 22.56 24.74 2.32
C ASP A 340 22.14 24.64 0.84
N VAL A 341 22.36 23.50 0.19
CA VAL A 341 22.04 23.24 -1.22
C VAL A 341 20.54 23.02 -1.36
N GLU A 342 19.85 23.65 -2.32
CA GLU A 342 18.44 23.37 -2.58
C GLU A 342 18.26 21.95 -3.16
N ASP A 343 17.15 21.29 -2.85
CA ASP A 343 16.82 19.97 -3.41
C ASP A 343 16.52 20.09 -4.90
N ARG A 344 16.90 19.07 -5.68
CA ARG A 344 16.61 19.06 -7.11
C ARG A 344 15.15 18.65 -7.33
N GLU A 345 14.51 19.18 -8.37
CA GLU A 345 13.14 18.76 -8.75
C GLU A 345 13.04 17.24 -9.03
N GLU A 346 14.13 16.62 -9.48
CA GLU A 346 14.22 15.17 -9.73
C GLU A 346 14.31 14.33 -8.44
N GLU A 347 14.78 14.93 -7.32
CA GLU A 347 14.85 14.30 -6.00
C GLU A 347 13.52 14.40 -5.24
N ILE A 348 12.55 15.17 -5.78
CA ILE A 348 11.23 15.38 -5.19
C ILE A 348 10.23 14.42 -5.84
N ARG A 349 9.94 13.29 -5.18
CA ARG A 349 8.91 12.36 -5.65
C ARG A 349 7.50 13.01 -5.59
N PRO A 350 6.60 12.67 -6.54
CA PRO A 350 5.19 13.06 -6.47
C PRO A 350 4.52 12.45 -5.23
N GLN A 351 4.33 13.24 -4.17
CA GLN A 351 3.63 12.76 -2.97
C GLN A 351 2.14 13.02 -3.04
N PHE A 352 1.35 11.96 -2.86
CA PHE A 352 -0.10 12.01 -2.95
C PHE A 352 -0.74 12.08 -1.57
N ALA A 353 -1.90 12.73 -1.46
CA ALA A 353 -2.61 12.83 -0.20
C ALA A 353 -3.30 11.50 0.14
N LYS A 354 -2.78 10.77 1.15
CA LYS A 354 -3.48 9.60 1.71
C LYS A 354 -4.58 10.10 2.67
N SER A 355 -5.79 9.53 2.61
CA SER A 355 -6.92 9.98 3.45
C SER A 355 -6.74 9.58 4.93
N LYS A 356 -7.16 10.46 5.86
CA LYS A 356 -7.06 10.25 7.32
C LYS A 356 -7.65 8.93 7.84
N ALA A 357 -8.67 8.38 7.15
CA ALA A 357 -9.29 7.11 7.54
C ALA A 357 -8.44 5.86 7.21
N SER A 358 -7.44 5.98 6.32
CA SER A 358 -6.52 4.88 6.02
C SER A 358 -5.49 4.64 7.14
N ARG A 359 -5.28 5.62 8.03
CA ARG A 359 -4.26 5.57 9.10
C ARG A 359 -4.83 5.39 10.50
N LEU A 360 -6.12 5.70 10.71
CA LEU A 360 -6.82 5.60 12.00
C LEU A 360 -7.64 4.32 12.16
N ASP A 361 -7.30 3.24 11.44
CA ASP A 361 -7.98 1.97 11.65
C ASP A 361 -7.72 1.49 13.10
N PRO A 362 -8.75 1.39 13.97
CA PRO A 362 -8.57 0.97 15.36
C PRO A 362 -8.05 -0.47 15.47
N SER A 363 -8.09 -1.24 14.38
CA SER A 363 -7.49 -2.57 14.28
C SER A 363 -5.97 -2.56 14.42
N LYS A 364 -5.28 -1.48 14.04
CA LYS A 364 -3.81 -1.37 14.13
C LYS A 364 -3.27 -0.92 15.51
N GLN A 365 -4.11 -0.42 16.40
CA GLN A 365 -3.69 0.13 17.71
C GLN A 365 -3.82 -0.85 18.90
N LEU A 366 -4.16 -2.12 18.66
CA LEU A 366 -4.46 -3.08 19.73
C LEU A 366 -3.71 -4.42 19.63
N ASP A 367 -2.52 -4.49 19.06
CA ASP A 367 -1.64 -5.65 19.24
C ASP A 367 -0.84 -5.56 20.54
N GLY A 368 -1.56 -5.81 21.63
CA GLY A 368 -1.05 -5.89 22.98
C GLY A 368 -1.88 -6.82 23.86
N GLN A 369 -2.35 -7.96 23.33
CA GLN A 369 -2.82 -9.08 24.15
C GLN A 369 -2.99 -10.40 23.37
N GLU A 370 -2.16 -11.39 23.72
CA GLU A 370 -2.23 -12.79 23.28
C GLU A 370 -3.67 -13.37 23.30
N ASN A 371 -4.17 -13.85 22.15
CA ASN A 371 -4.79 -15.17 22.03
C ASN A 371 -5.05 -15.57 20.56
N GLY A 372 -4.65 -16.79 20.21
CA GLY A 372 -4.54 -17.28 18.84
C GLY A 372 -5.83 -17.68 18.11
N ASN A 373 -5.63 -17.85 16.79
CA ASN A 373 -6.47 -18.42 15.73
C ASN A 373 -7.48 -17.47 15.04
N ALA A 374 -6.98 -16.71 14.06
CA ALA A 374 -7.69 -16.33 12.83
C ALA A 374 -6.77 -16.61 11.61
N PRO A 375 -7.29 -16.89 10.41
CA PRO A 375 -6.47 -17.18 9.23
C PRO A 375 -5.85 -15.89 8.67
N GLU A 376 -4.57 -16.00 8.30
CA GLU A 376 -3.70 -15.01 7.65
C GLU A 376 -4.41 -14.32 6.46
N GLU A 377 -4.71 -13.03 6.60
CA GLU A 377 -4.85 -12.10 5.47
C GLU A 377 -3.43 -11.62 5.14
N GLU A 378 -3.07 -11.64 3.85
CA GLU A 378 -1.78 -11.17 3.34
C GLU A 378 -1.69 -9.64 3.53
N ASP A 379 -1.16 -9.21 4.68
CA ASP A 379 -0.72 -7.84 4.94
C ASP A 379 0.65 -7.63 4.26
N ASP A 380 0.64 -6.98 3.09
CA ASP A 380 1.79 -6.20 2.62
C ASP A 380 1.87 -4.96 3.53
N ASP A 381 2.80 -4.96 4.48
CA ASP A 381 3.43 -3.80 5.16
C ASP A 381 3.97 -4.13 6.57
N ASP A 382 4.05 -5.41 6.99
CA ASP A 382 4.61 -5.80 8.31
C ASP A 382 6.12 -6.12 8.26
N LEU A 383 6.87 -5.31 7.52
CA LEU A 383 8.32 -5.21 7.68
C LEU A 383 8.56 -4.21 8.82
N SER A 384 9.06 -4.73 9.94
CA SER A 384 9.61 -4.01 11.13
C SER A 384 9.77 -2.50 10.92
N ASP A 385 9.06 -1.71 11.74
CA ASP A 385 8.95 -0.24 11.83
C ASP A 385 10.31 0.49 12.02
N GLY A 386 11.26 0.20 11.13
CA GLY A 386 12.68 0.45 11.31
C GLY A 386 13.59 -0.28 10.32
N GLU A 387 13.07 -0.93 9.28
CA GLU A 387 13.87 -1.26 8.11
C GLU A 387 14.58 -0.01 7.59
N ILE A 388 15.68 -0.20 6.87
CA ILE A 388 16.36 0.89 6.15
C ILE A 388 15.31 1.44 5.19
N GLU A 389 14.57 2.47 5.63
CA GLU A 389 13.47 3.08 4.89
C GLU A 389 13.96 3.23 3.45
N GLU A 390 13.36 2.49 2.51
CA GLU A 390 13.32 3.00 1.14
C GLU A 390 12.73 4.39 1.32
N SER A 391 13.52 5.43 1.05
CA SER A 391 12.98 6.75 1.29
C SER A 391 11.71 6.84 0.41
N GLU A 392 10.55 7.06 1.03
CA GLU A 392 9.32 7.41 0.30
C GLU A 392 9.55 8.71 -0.55
N TYR A 393 10.75 9.30 -0.46
CA TYR A 393 11.19 10.61 -0.91
C TYR A 393 12.38 10.62 -1.89
N GLY A 394 12.41 9.78 -2.94
CA GLY A 394 13.33 9.99 -4.07
C GLY A 394 13.69 8.75 -4.87
N ASP A 395 14.08 8.91 -6.14
CA ASP A 395 14.98 7.95 -6.80
C ASP A 395 16.42 8.32 -6.38
N ASP A 396 16.75 8.18 -5.09
CA ASP A 396 18.16 8.20 -4.70
C ASP A 396 18.78 6.87 -5.17
N PRO A 397 19.92 6.86 -5.89
CA PRO A 397 20.65 5.63 -6.17
C PRO A 397 20.97 4.80 -4.90
N GLU A 398 20.93 5.41 -3.72
CA GLU A 398 21.05 4.71 -2.42
C GLU A 398 19.76 4.06 -1.93
N ASP A 399 18.60 4.36 -2.53
CA ASP A 399 17.33 3.69 -2.27
C ASP A 399 17.25 2.32 -2.97
N GLU A 400 18.14 2.02 -3.93
CA GLU A 400 18.20 0.71 -4.58
C GLU A 400 18.31 -0.44 -3.54
N TRP A 401 17.57 -1.53 -3.78
CA TRP A 401 17.68 -2.74 -2.99
C TRP A 401 19.01 -3.42 -3.27
N THR A 402 19.89 -3.48 -2.27
CA THR A 402 21.27 -3.96 -2.42
C THR A 402 21.51 -5.21 -1.58
N LEU A 403 22.56 -5.96 -1.92
CA LEU A 403 23.02 -7.11 -1.14
C LEU A 403 23.25 -6.74 0.35
N ARG A 404 23.75 -5.53 0.60
CA ARG A 404 23.96 -5.00 1.95
C ARG A 404 22.65 -4.86 2.72
N LYS A 405 21.63 -4.20 2.15
CA LYS A 405 20.31 -4.02 2.76
C LYS A 405 19.63 -5.37 3.00
N CYS A 406 19.61 -6.23 1.97
CA CYS A 406 19.07 -7.58 2.06
C CYS A 406 19.74 -8.41 3.17
N SER A 407 21.07 -8.31 3.32
CA SER A 407 21.79 -9.03 4.36
C SER A 407 21.49 -8.53 5.77
N ALA A 408 21.27 -7.22 5.93
CA ALA A 408 20.86 -6.62 7.21
C ALA A 408 19.43 -7.02 7.59
N ALA A 409 18.49 -6.95 6.64
CA ALA A 409 17.11 -7.37 6.84
C ALA A 409 17.03 -8.89 7.14
N ALA A 410 17.80 -9.73 6.44
CA ALA A 410 17.87 -11.17 6.73
C ALA A 410 18.41 -11.44 8.14
N LEU A 411 19.37 -10.63 8.61
CA LEU A 411 19.87 -10.74 9.97
C LEU A 411 18.81 -10.32 11.00
N ASP A 412 18.02 -9.28 10.72
CA ASP A 412 16.92 -8.84 11.58
C ASP A 412 15.87 -9.94 11.73
N VAL A 413 15.39 -10.51 10.61
CA VAL A 413 14.48 -11.66 10.60
C VAL A 413 15.03 -12.81 11.45
N PHE A 414 16.28 -13.21 11.22
CA PHE A 414 16.88 -14.29 12.02
C PHE A 414 17.00 -13.93 13.50
N SER A 415 17.26 -12.66 13.83
CA SER A 415 17.31 -12.19 15.21
C SER A 415 15.94 -12.34 15.90
N ASN A 416 14.85 -12.00 15.21
CA ASN A 416 13.47 -12.12 15.72
C ASN A 416 13.02 -13.58 15.85
N VAL A 417 13.55 -14.47 15.02
CA VAL A 417 13.19 -15.90 15.04
C VAL A 417 14.00 -16.69 16.07
N TYR A 418 15.31 -16.41 16.18
CA TYR A 418 16.23 -17.25 16.95
C TYR A 418 16.78 -16.59 18.20
N HIS A 419 16.62 -15.27 18.39
CA HIS A 419 16.98 -14.52 19.59
C HIS A 419 18.45 -14.71 20.04
N GLU A 420 18.68 -14.97 21.33
CA GLU A 420 20.00 -15.10 21.98
C GLU A 420 21.05 -15.93 21.19
N PRO A 421 20.73 -17.10 20.60
CA PRO A 421 21.62 -17.82 19.68
C PRO A 421 22.26 -16.99 18.56
N ILE A 422 21.54 -16.02 17.97
CA ILE A 422 22.10 -15.13 16.95
C ILE A 422 23.07 -14.15 17.61
N PHE A 423 22.69 -13.59 18.76
CA PHE A 423 23.57 -12.70 19.51
C PHE A 423 24.90 -13.37 19.87
N GLU A 424 24.91 -14.65 20.26
CA GLU A 424 26.14 -15.41 20.53
C GLU A 424 27.06 -15.53 19.30
N VAL A 425 26.47 -15.66 18.10
CA VAL A 425 27.22 -15.77 16.84
C VAL A 425 27.80 -14.42 16.40
N ILE A 426 27.07 -13.32 16.59
CA ILE A 426 27.54 -11.97 16.18
C ILE A 426 28.50 -11.33 17.20
N LEU A 427 28.45 -11.73 18.48
CA LEU A 427 29.22 -11.07 19.54
C LEU A 427 30.75 -11.02 19.28
N PRO A 428 31.41 -12.06 18.75
CA PRO A 428 32.82 -11.99 18.36
C PRO A 428 33.08 -10.92 17.29
N TYR A 429 32.22 -10.82 16.29
CA TYR A 429 32.32 -9.83 15.22
C TYR A 429 32.19 -8.41 15.79
N LEU A 430 31.18 -8.15 16.62
CA LEU A 430 30.98 -6.82 17.24
C LEU A 430 32.19 -6.38 18.08
N LYS A 431 32.80 -7.30 18.84
CA LYS A 431 33.99 -7.01 19.66
C LYS A 431 35.21 -6.60 18.84
N GLU A 432 35.33 -7.11 17.61
CA GLU A 432 36.43 -6.79 16.70
C GLU A 432 36.17 -5.51 15.90
N THR A 433 34.93 -5.28 15.50
CA THR A 433 34.58 -4.29 14.46
C THR A 433 34.06 -2.95 15.00
N LEU A 434 33.39 -2.92 16.16
CA LEU A 434 32.78 -1.69 16.70
C LEU A 434 33.79 -0.54 16.80
N ARG A 435 35.02 -0.82 17.27
CA ARG A 435 36.08 0.19 17.45
C ARG A 435 37.16 0.13 16.36
N HIS A 436 36.84 -0.36 15.17
CA HIS A 436 37.79 -0.49 14.07
C HIS A 436 38.26 0.88 13.54
N ASP A 437 39.51 0.98 13.08
CA ASP A 437 40.07 2.26 12.61
C ASP A 437 39.39 2.73 11.30
N GLN A 438 39.09 1.79 10.42
CA GLN A 438 38.36 2.06 9.18
C GLN A 438 36.85 2.15 9.45
N TRP A 439 36.26 3.26 9.00
CA TRP A 439 34.85 3.54 9.21
C TRP A 439 33.89 2.50 8.62
N PRO A 440 34.12 1.83 7.47
CA PRO A 440 33.14 0.89 6.91
C PRO A 440 32.86 -0.30 7.83
N HIS A 441 33.88 -0.76 8.55
CA HIS A 441 33.74 -1.84 9.53
C HIS A 441 33.04 -1.38 10.81
N ARG A 442 33.31 -0.15 11.29
CA ARG A 442 32.57 0.39 12.44
C ARG A 442 31.10 0.59 12.10
N GLU A 443 30.85 1.18 10.93
CA GLU A 443 29.53 1.47 10.41
C GLU A 443 28.71 0.17 10.29
N ALA A 444 29.26 -0.87 9.64
CA ALA A 444 28.60 -2.17 9.55
C ALA A 444 28.35 -2.85 10.91
N ALA A 445 29.21 -2.60 11.90
CA ALA A 445 29.01 -3.08 13.27
C ALA A 445 27.85 -2.36 13.98
N VAL A 446 27.68 -1.06 13.73
CA VAL A 446 26.53 -0.28 14.23
C VAL A 446 25.23 -0.72 13.53
N LEU A 447 25.27 -0.96 12.21
CA LEU A 447 24.15 -1.56 11.48
C LEU A 447 23.77 -2.93 12.06
N THR A 448 24.76 -3.79 12.29
CA THR A 448 24.55 -5.11 12.92
C THR A 448 23.90 -4.99 14.28
N LEU A 449 24.33 -4.03 15.10
CA LEU A 449 23.76 -3.83 16.43
C LEU A 449 22.29 -3.37 16.35
N GLY A 450 21.98 -2.39 15.48
CA GLY A 450 20.59 -1.95 15.30
C GLY A 450 19.68 -3.01 14.67
N ALA A 451 20.20 -3.82 13.74
CA ALA A 451 19.44 -4.88 13.07
C ALA A 451 19.04 -6.02 14.01
N VAL A 452 19.73 -6.21 15.14
CA VAL A 452 19.36 -7.25 16.12
C VAL A 452 18.65 -6.68 17.35
N ALA A 453 18.30 -5.39 17.34
CA ALA A 453 17.81 -4.69 18.53
C ALA A 453 16.52 -5.31 19.07
N ASP A 454 15.53 -5.56 18.21
CA ASP A 454 14.23 -6.10 18.61
C ASP A 454 14.34 -7.58 18.96
N GLY A 455 14.89 -8.39 18.06
CA GLY A 455 14.94 -9.84 18.23
C GLY A 455 15.88 -10.32 19.34
N CYS A 456 16.94 -9.57 19.67
CA CYS A 456 17.92 -9.96 20.69
C CYS A 456 17.92 -9.04 21.92
N ASN A 457 16.88 -8.26 22.16
CA ASN A 457 16.84 -7.22 23.20
C ASN A 457 17.32 -7.72 24.59
N ASP A 458 16.83 -8.87 25.05
CA ASP A 458 17.21 -9.46 26.34
C ASP A 458 18.72 -9.76 26.45
N ALA A 459 19.33 -10.20 25.35
CA ALA A 459 20.75 -10.50 25.28
C ALA A 459 21.62 -9.23 25.17
N VAL A 460 21.11 -8.19 24.49
CA VAL A 460 21.83 -6.90 24.34
C VAL A 460 21.71 -6.01 25.58
N THR A 461 20.56 -6.01 26.26
CA THR A 461 20.25 -5.12 27.39
C THR A 461 21.36 -5.03 28.45
N PRO A 462 21.99 -6.13 28.91
CA PRO A 462 23.10 -6.07 29.87
C PRO A 462 24.32 -5.27 29.38
N HIS A 463 24.46 -5.09 28.07
CA HIS A 463 25.57 -4.39 27.42
C HIS A 463 25.24 -2.92 27.09
N LEU A 464 23.96 -2.52 27.06
CA LEU A 464 23.53 -1.16 26.73
C LEU A 464 24.17 -0.05 27.60
N PRO A 465 24.43 -0.24 28.91
CA PRO A 465 25.14 0.76 29.71
C PRO A 465 26.56 1.10 29.22
N GLU A 466 27.23 0.20 28.48
CA GLU A 466 28.50 0.48 27.81
C GLU A 466 28.30 0.93 26.35
N LEU A 467 27.36 0.29 25.64
CA LEU A 467 27.11 0.55 24.21
C LEU A 467 26.51 1.92 23.94
N VAL A 468 25.50 2.35 24.71
CA VAL A 468 24.80 3.62 24.47
C VAL A 468 25.75 4.83 24.59
N PRO A 469 26.58 4.98 25.64
CA PRO A 469 27.57 6.05 25.68
C PRO A 469 28.56 6.02 24.51
N TYR A 470 28.89 4.83 24.00
CA TYR A 470 29.76 4.68 22.85
C TYR A 470 29.07 5.11 21.55
N LEU A 471 27.82 4.66 21.31
CA LEU A 471 27.00 5.09 20.17
C LEU A 471 26.81 6.61 20.18
N ILE A 472 26.53 7.22 21.33
CA ILE A 472 26.44 8.68 21.45
C ILE A 472 27.74 9.37 21.01
N SER A 473 28.92 8.77 21.26
CA SER A 473 30.19 9.31 20.78
C SER A 473 30.35 9.22 19.25
N LEU A 474 29.70 8.26 18.60
CA LEU A 474 29.71 8.10 17.14
C LEU A 474 28.80 9.10 16.42
N LEU A 475 27.89 9.78 17.13
CA LEU A 475 27.16 10.93 16.59
C LEU A 475 28.07 12.11 16.23
N GLU A 476 29.33 12.10 16.67
CA GLU A 476 30.36 13.09 16.32
C GLU A 476 31.42 12.51 15.36
N ASP A 477 31.16 11.37 14.72
CA ASP A 477 32.07 10.78 13.74
C ASP A 477 32.30 11.72 12.55
N ALA A 478 33.50 11.69 11.98
CA ALA A 478 33.84 12.51 10.82
C ALA A 478 33.04 12.11 9.57
N GLN A 479 32.67 10.84 9.44
CA GLN A 479 31.93 10.34 8.28
C GLN A 479 30.41 10.49 8.49
N PRO A 480 29.69 11.19 7.58
CA PRO A 480 28.23 11.35 7.68
C PRO A 480 27.48 10.02 7.80
N VAL A 481 27.85 9.00 7.03
CA VAL A 481 27.23 7.68 7.05
C VAL A 481 27.33 6.97 8.41
N VAL A 482 28.43 7.16 9.15
CA VAL A 482 28.54 6.64 10.52
C VAL A 482 27.56 7.37 11.44
N ARG A 483 27.41 8.69 11.30
CA ARG A 483 26.44 9.46 12.09
C ARG A 483 25.00 9.06 11.76
N GLN A 484 24.69 8.81 10.49
CA GLN A 484 23.38 8.34 10.02
C GLN A 484 23.01 7.02 10.68
N ILE A 485 23.83 5.97 10.50
CA ILE A 485 23.53 4.65 11.05
C ILE A 485 23.50 4.65 12.59
N THR A 486 24.26 5.54 13.22
CA THR A 486 24.25 5.73 14.67
C THR A 486 22.94 6.35 15.15
N CYS A 487 22.36 7.32 14.42
CA CYS A 487 21.04 7.86 14.75
C CYS A 487 19.99 6.75 14.71
N TRP A 488 19.94 6.01 13.61
CA TRP A 488 19.03 4.86 13.44
C TRP A 488 19.19 3.84 14.57
N CYS A 489 20.43 3.39 14.84
CA CYS A 489 20.72 2.42 15.90
C CYS A 489 20.30 2.92 17.30
N LEU A 490 20.54 4.20 17.63
CA LEU A 490 20.09 4.78 18.90
C LEU A 490 18.57 4.88 18.98
N GLY A 491 17.88 5.17 17.87
CA GLY A 491 16.41 5.15 17.78
C GLY A 491 15.85 3.78 18.17
N ARG A 492 16.44 2.69 17.68
CA ARG A 492 16.05 1.30 18.01
C ARG A 492 16.22 0.96 19.50
N TYR A 493 17.15 1.60 20.21
CA TYR A 493 17.35 1.42 21.66
C TYR A 493 16.71 2.52 22.52
N SER A 494 15.90 3.40 21.92
CA SER A 494 15.25 4.50 22.64
C SER A 494 14.26 4.00 23.70
N GLU A 495 13.55 2.91 23.42
CA GLU A 495 12.60 2.28 24.36
C GLU A 495 13.26 1.88 25.67
N TRP A 496 14.44 1.25 25.61
CA TRP A 496 15.20 0.89 26.81
C TRP A 496 15.57 2.13 27.63
N ALA A 497 16.04 3.19 26.95
CA ALA A 497 16.50 4.40 27.62
C ALA A 497 15.34 5.20 28.24
N SER A 498 14.20 5.30 27.53
CA SER A 498 13.03 6.08 27.95
C SER A 498 12.33 5.50 29.19
N HIS A 499 12.38 4.18 29.36
CA HIS A 499 11.73 3.43 30.46
C HIS A 499 12.58 3.23 31.72
N LEU A 500 13.78 3.82 31.79
CA LEU A 500 14.61 3.76 33.01
C LEU A 500 13.93 4.47 34.19
N GLU A 501 13.58 3.73 35.25
CA GLU A 501 12.86 4.30 36.40
C GLU A 501 13.70 5.28 37.24
N ASP A 502 15.02 5.08 37.30
CA ASP A 502 15.93 5.91 38.09
C ASP A 502 16.23 7.23 37.36
N PRO A 503 15.86 8.40 37.91
CA PRO A 503 16.13 9.69 37.29
C PRO A 503 17.62 9.93 37.01
N SER A 504 18.52 9.36 37.83
CA SER A 504 19.97 9.48 37.62
C SER A 504 20.44 8.68 36.40
N GLN A 505 19.81 7.54 36.12
CA GLN A 505 20.08 6.74 34.92
C GLN A 505 19.48 7.38 33.67
N ARG A 506 18.27 7.94 33.75
CA ARG A 506 17.70 8.75 32.65
C ARG A 506 18.61 9.91 32.28
N ALA A 507 19.10 10.66 33.27
CA ALA A 507 20.06 11.75 33.05
C ALA A 507 21.41 11.26 32.49
N GLN A 508 21.78 10.00 32.76
CA GLN A 508 23.02 9.41 32.27
C GLN A 508 22.92 8.85 30.84
N PHE A 509 21.77 8.32 30.45
CA PHE A 509 21.61 7.57 29.19
C PHE A 509 20.59 8.20 28.24
N PHE A 510 19.36 8.42 28.70
CA PHE A 510 18.26 8.93 27.87
C PHE A 510 18.45 10.38 27.45
N GLU A 511 18.75 11.28 28.41
CA GLU A 511 18.89 12.70 28.11
C GLU A 511 20.05 12.97 27.12
N PRO A 512 21.24 12.35 27.27
CA PRO A 512 22.32 12.50 26.29
C PRO A 512 22.03 11.85 24.93
N MET A 513 21.28 10.75 24.89
CA MET A 513 20.81 10.13 23.64
C MET A 513 19.88 11.07 22.89
N MET A 514 18.82 11.54 23.55
CA MET A 514 17.84 12.49 23.01
C MET A 514 18.53 13.79 22.55
N GLU A 515 19.41 14.36 23.37
CA GLU A 515 20.16 15.57 23.01
C GLU A 515 21.11 15.33 21.82
N GLY A 516 21.76 14.17 21.77
CA GLY A 516 22.63 13.79 20.67
C GLY A 516 21.89 13.72 19.33
N ILE A 517 20.75 13.02 19.31
CA ILE A 517 19.90 12.90 18.11
C ILE A 517 19.34 14.27 17.71
N LEU A 518 18.80 15.06 18.66
CA LEU A 518 18.31 16.42 18.39
C LEU A 518 19.40 17.31 17.76
N ARG A 519 20.65 17.23 18.24
CA ARG A 519 21.77 17.97 17.63
C ARG A 519 22.05 17.54 16.19
N ARG A 520 21.94 16.24 15.88
CA ARG A 520 22.12 15.72 14.51
C ARG A 520 20.97 16.08 13.57
N MET A 521 19.77 16.40 14.09
CA MET A 521 18.74 17.03 13.25
C MET A 521 19.21 18.34 12.63
N LEU A 522 20.23 19.02 13.16
CA LEU A 522 20.84 20.21 12.56
C LEU A 522 22.22 19.94 11.93
N ASP A 523 22.52 18.71 11.53
CA ASP A 523 23.78 18.36 10.86
C ASP A 523 23.95 19.15 9.55
N ASN A 524 25.17 19.19 9.02
CA ASN A 524 25.47 19.88 7.76
C ASN A 524 25.32 18.96 6.53
N ASN A 525 25.05 17.68 6.75
CA ASN A 525 24.67 16.73 5.72
C ASN A 525 23.17 16.42 5.81
N LYS A 526 22.45 16.53 4.69
CA LYS A 526 20.99 16.33 4.65
C LYS A 526 20.57 14.91 5.03
N LYS A 527 21.33 13.89 4.62
CA LYS A 527 21.04 12.49 4.97
C LYS A 527 21.19 12.23 6.47
N VAL A 528 22.14 12.91 7.13
CA VAL A 528 22.23 12.87 8.61
C VAL A 528 21.04 13.57 9.26
N GLN A 529 20.55 14.68 8.69
CA GLN A 529 19.34 15.35 9.21
C GLN A 529 18.12 14.44 9.11
N GLU A 530 17.93 13.79 7.97
CA GLU A 530 16.88 12.79 7.70
C GLU A 530 16.96 11.63 8.69
N ALA A 531 18.10 10.93 8.76
CA ALA A 531 18.30 9.81 9.69
C ALA A 531 18.12 10.22 11.17
N ALA A 532 18.51 11.45 11.54
CA ALA A 532 18.31 11.96 12.89
C ALA A 532 16.85 12.32 13.17
N ALA A 533 16.11 12.82 12.19
CA ALA A 533 14.70 13.14 12.32
C ALA A 533 13.86 11.85 12.40
N SER A 534 14.06 10.88 11.51
CA SER A 534 13.39 9.56 11.58
C SER A 534 13.69 8.85 12.91
N ALA A 535 14.97 8.82 13.33
CA ALA A 535 15.32 8.25 14.64
C ALA A 535 14.70 9.00 15.83
N PHE A 536 14.42 10.30 15.67
CA PHE A 536 13.74 11.08 16.69
C PHE A 536 12.24 10.77 16.74
N ALA A 537 11.59 10.60 15.60
CA ALA A 537 10.19 10.15 15.52
C ALA A 537 10.02 8.77 16.21
N SER A 538 10.90 7.80 15.92
CA SER A 538 10.89 6.51 16.64
C SER A 538 11.12 6.68 18.14
N LEU A 539 12.00 7.59 18.55
CA LEU A 539 12.21 7.90 19.97
C LEU A 539 10.95 8.50 20.60
N GLU A 540 10.19 9.32 19.88
CA GLU A 540 8.93 9.89 20.32
C GLU A 540 7.89 8.81 20.62
N GLU A 541 7.66 7.93 19.66
CA GLU A 541 6.71 6.81 19.80
C GLU A 541 7.05 5.89 20.97
N LYS A 542 8.32 5.48 21.08
CA LYS A 542 8.79 4.59 22.14
C LYS A 542 8.89 5.26 23.51
N SER A 543 8.84 6.60 23.57
CA SER A 543 8.88 7.34 24.85
C SER A 543 7.49 7.77 25.31
N ASP A 544 6.57 8.04 24.39
CA ASP A 544 5.20 8.48 24.65
C ASP A 544 5.15 9.63 25.69
N ALA A 545 4.31 9.52 26.73
CA ALA A 545 4.16 10.54 27.77
C ALA A 545 5.46 10.84 28.55
N ASN A 546 6.52 10.02 28.46
CA ASN A 546 7.81 10.31 29.09
C ASN A 546 8.51 11.55 28.50
N LEU A 547 8.06 12.04 27.35
CA LEU A 547 8.57 13.26 26.71
C LEU A 547 7.98 14.56 27.22
N VAL A 548 6.88 14.52 27.97
CA VAL A 548 6.22 15.73 28.51
C VAL A 548 7.19 16.71 29.21
N PRO A 549 8.20 16.28 30.00
CA PRO A 549 9.17 17.18 30.62
C PRO A 549 10.13 17.86 29.62
N TYR A 550 10.26 17.31 28.41
CA TYR A 550 11.25 17.70 27.40
C TYR A 550 10.61 18.40 26.18
N CYS A 551 9.29 18.65 26.16
CA CYS A 551 8.64 19.32 25.03
C CYS A 551 9.27 20.67 24.68
N GLU A 552 9.64 21.51 25.67
CA GLU A 552 10.22 22.82 25.38
C GLU A 552 11.56 22.74 24.60
N PRO A 553 12.59 21.99 25.05
CA PRO A 553 13.81 21.84 24.26
C PRO A 553 13.59 21.18 22.90
N ILE A 554 12.69 20.20 22.81
CA ILE A 554 12.34 19.54 21.53
C ILE A 554 11.75 20.54 20.54
N LEU A 555 10.72 21.29 20.95
CA LEU A 555 10.09 22.30 20.08
C LEU A 555 11.06 23.40 19.66
N ARG A 556 11.99 23.82 20.55
CA ARG A 556 13.04 24.78 20.19
C ARG A 556 13.99 24.22 19.14
N GLN A 557 14.21 22.92 19.11
CA GLN A 557 14.99 22.27 18.06
C GLN A 557 14.22 22.24 16.75
N PHE A 558 12.95 21.82 16.76
CA PHE A 558 12.09 21.79 15.57
C PHE A 558 11.97 23.17 14.90
N VAL A 559 11.82 24.23 15.70
CA VAL A 559 11.82 25.62 15.18
C VAL A 559 13.12 25.98 14.45
N GLN A 560 14.27 25.48 14.90
CA GLN A 560 15.53 25.68 14.18
C GLN A 560 15.59 24.84 12.90
N CYS A 561 15.08 23.61 12.93
CA CYS A 561 14.98 22.75 11.74
C CYS A 561 14.09 23.39 10.66
N PHE A 562 12.95 24.00 11.02
CA PHE A 562 12.11 24.76 10.08
C PHE A 562 12.87 25.88 9.34
N GLY A 563 13.92 26.43 9.98
CA GLY A 563 14.78 27.46 9.38
C GLY A 563 15.95 26.92 8.55
N LYS A 564 16.31 25.64 8.71
CA LYS A 564 17.47 25.00 8.05
C LYS A 564 17.06 24.03 6.94
N TYR A 565 15.98 23.28 7.13
CA TYR A 565 15.58 22.19 6.25
C TYR A 565 15.18 22.67 4.87
N LYS A 566 15.58 21.86 3.89
CA LYS A 566 15.16 21.97 2.50
C LYS A 566 13.88 21.17 2.29
N TYR A 567 13.40 21.14 1.06
CA TYR A 567 12.13 20.55 0.69
C TYR A 567 11.98 19.12 1.23
N ARG A 568 12.91 18.18 0.94
CA ARG A 568 12.83 16.77 1.34
C ARG A 568 12.73 16.59 2.87
N ASN A 569 13.70 17.12 3.61
CA ASN A 569 13.74 16.94 5.08
C ASN A 569 12.60 17.68 5.80
N MET A 570 11.97 18.67 5.16
CA MET A 570 10.81 19.35 5.75
C MET A 570 9.64 18.41 6.00
N TYR A 571 9.45 17.38 5.16
CA TYR A 571 8.40 16.38 5.30
C TYR A 571 8.58 15.57 6.58
N ILE A 572 9.79 15.07 6.80
CA ILE A 572 10.18 14.31 7.99
C ILE A 572 10.03 15.18 9.25
N LEU A 573 10.32 16.48 9.15
CA LEU A 573 10.09 17.40 10.27
C LEU A 573 8.59 17.58 10.57
N TYR A 574 7.72 17.64 9.56
CA TYR A 574 6.28 17.66 9.79
C TYR A 574 5.82 16.39 10.49
N ASP A 575 6.40 15.25 10.13
CA ASP A 575 6.12 13.96 10.75
C ASP A 575 6.54 13.92 12.22
N CYS A 576 7.78 14.31 12.55
CA CYS A 576 8.22 14.46 13.96
C CYS A 576 7.28 15.36 14.78
N VAL A 577 6.78 16.45 14.20
CA VAL A 577 5.84 17.34 14.88
C VAL A 577 4.48 16.65 15.10
N GLN A 578 4.04 15.81 14.17
CA GLN A 578 2.81 15.01 14.28
C GLN A 578 2.95 13.97 15.38
N THR A 579 4.00 13.15 15.33
CA THR A 579 4.31 12.11 16.31
C THR A 579 4.40 12.68 17.71
N LEU A 580 5.11 13.81 17.90
CA LEU A 580 5.14 14.51 19.19
C LEU A 580 3.74 14.92 19.67
N ALA A 581 2.91 15.44 18.77
CA ALA A 581 1.56 15.90 19.10
C ALA A 581 0.66 14.73 19.54
N GLU A 582 0.82 13.55 18.94
CA GLU A 582 0.13 12.33 19.34
C GLU A 582 0.63 11.82 20.70
N CYS A 583 1.94 11.74 20.92
CA CYS A 583 2.53 11.25 22.17
C CYS A 583 2.18 12.11 23.40
N VAL A 584 2.20 13.44 23.26
CA VAL A 584 1.98 14.33 24.42
C VAL A 584 0.57 14.93 24.50
N MET A 585 -0.22 14.81 23.44
CA MET A 585 -1.62 15.27 23.36
C MET A 585 -1.82 16.68 23.94
N GLY A 586 -2.81 16.84 24.84
CA GLY A 586 -3.20 18.09 25.49
C GLY A 586 -2.09 18.82 26.26
N GLU A 587 -0.99 18.15 26.60
CA GLU A 587 0.15 18.80 27.26
C GLU A 587 0.85 19.82 26.35
N LEU A 588 0.77 19.62 25.03
CA LEU A 588 1.32 20.54 24.03
C LEU A 588 0.54 21.87 23.95
N ALA A 589 -0.70 21.88 24.44
CA ALA A 589 -1.57 23.06 24.47
C ALA A 589 -1.16 24.14 25.50
N LYS A 590 -0.10 23.91 26.28
CA LYS A 590 0.40 24.88 27.26
C LYS A 590 0.85 26.17 26.56
N PRO A 591 0.47 27.37 27.05
CA PRO A 591 0.71 28.63 26.34
C PRO A 591 2.18 28.85 25.92
N ASN A 592 3.14 28.50 26.77
CA ASN A 592 4.57 28.65 26.46
C ASN A 592 5.04 27.73 25.32
N LEU A 593 4.43 26.56 25.13
CA LEU A 593 4.76 25.62 24.06
C LEU A 593 4.09 26.07 22.75
N VAL A 594 2.83 26.50 22.82
CA VAL A 594 2.09 27.12 21.71
C VAL A 594 2.84 28.33 21.15
N ASP A 595 3.36 29.20 22.03
CA ASP A 595 4.13 30.39 21.67
C ASP A 595 5.49 30.08 21.01
N ILE A 596 5.99 28.83 21.13
CA ILE A 596 7.22 28.37 20.47
C ILE A 596 6.91 27.85 19.06
N LEU A 597 5.97 26.91 18.93
CA LEU A 597 5.75 26.15 17.70
C LEU A 597 4.89 26.90 16.67
N MET A 598 3.75 27.46 17.09
CA MET A 598 2.77 28.03 16.16
C MET A 598 3.32 29.18 15.29
N PRO A 599 4.17 30.09 15.79
CA PRO A 599 4.78 31.10 14.94
C PRO A 599 5.58 30.52 13.77
N ALA A 600 6.29 29.40 13.98
CA ALA A 600 7.08 28.74 12.93
C ALA A 600 6.18 28.07 11.87
N LEU A 601 5.16 27.31 12.32
CA LEU A 601 4.20 26.68 11.42
C LEU A 601 3.42 27.70 10.59
N ILE A 602 2.98 28.80 11.21
CA ILE A 602 2.22 29.85 10.52
C ILE A 602 3.10 30.65 9.55
N ASP A 603 4.36 30.93 9.91
CA ASP A 603 5.32 31.55 8.99
C ASP A 603 5.56 30.67 7.76
N ARG A 604 5.73 29.36 7.95
CA ARG A 604 5.88 28.41 6.84
C ARG A 604 4.60 28.31 6.00
N TYR A 605 3.46 28.15 6.64
CA TYR A 605 2.15 28.14 5.98
C TYR A 605 1.92 29.34 5.09
N ASN A 606 2.27 30.55 5.53
CA ASN A 606 2.12 31.76 4.73
C ASN A 606 3.11 31.84 3.54
N LYS A 607 4.20 31.07 3.55
CA LYS A 607 5.19 31.01 2.46
C LYS A 607 4.85 29.97 1.40
N VAL A 608 4.27 28.84 1.80
CA VAL A 608 3.88 27.75 0.89
C VAL A 608 2.75 28.24 -0.03
N SER A 609 2.84 28.00 -1.33
CA SER A 609 1.80 28.39 -2.31
C SER A 609 0.64 27.39 -2.36
N ASP A 610 -0.52 27.82 -2.85
CA ASP A 610 -1.70 26.94 -3.04
C ASP A 610 -1.49 25.86 -4.13
N LEU A 611 -0.37 25.90 -4.85
CA LEU A 611 0.01 24.92 -5.89
C LEU A 611 1.17 24.02 -5.45
N SER A 612 1.70 24.21 -4.23
CA SER A 612 2.82 23.43 -3.71
C SER A 612 2.32 22.14 -3.07
N ARG A 613 2.94 21.00 -3.41
CA ARG A 613 2.65 19.70 -2.79
C ARG A 613 3.10 19.62 -1.34
N GLU A 614 3.99 20.52 -0.89
CA GLU A 614 4.33 20.67 0.52
C GLU A 614 3.12 21.04 1.38
N LEU A 615 2.05 21.58 0.77
CA LEU A 615 0.84 21.88 1.49
C LEU A 615 0.21 20.61 2.08
N PHE A 616 0.39 19.43 1.46
CA PHE A 616 -0.20 18.19 1.95
C PHE A 616 0.26 17.79 3.36
N PRO A 617 1.57 17.53 3.60
CA PRO A 617 2.05 17.19 4.94
C PRO A 617 1.90 18.35 5.92
N LEU A 618 1.94 19.61 5.45
CA LEU A 618 1.78 20.77 6.33
C LEU A 618 0.35 20.88 6.87
N LEU A 619 -0.67 20.68 6.03
CA LEU A 619 -2.06 20.70 6.49
C LEU A 619 -2.37 19.50 7.37
N GLU A 620 -1.78 18.34 7.08
CA GLU A 620 -1.86 17.15 7.90
C GLU A 620 -1.25 17.41 9.30
N CYS A 621 -0.03 17.93 9.35
CA CYS A 621 0.64 18.36 10.58
C CYS A 621 -0.19 19.35 11.40
N LEU A 622 -0.81 20.34 10.74
CA LEU A 622 -1.74 21.27 11.40
C LEU A 622 -2.99 20.58 11.95
N GLY A 623 -3.45 19.49 11.32
CA GLY A 623 -4.57 18.67 11.79
C GLY A 623 -4.25 17.95 13.11
N TYR A 624 -3.06 17.34 13.20
CA TYR A 624 -2.57 16.71 14.43
C TYR A 624 -2.36 17.73 15.56
N ILE A 625 -1.77 18.88 15.24
CA ILE A 625 -1.61 19.98 16.20
C ILE A 625 -2.97 20.52 16.65
N ALA A 626 -3.96 20.63 15.77
CA ALA A 626 -5.32 21.01 16.16
C ALA A 626 -5.89 20.01 17.18
N GLY A 627 -5.78 18.71 16.92
CA GLY A 627 -6.20 17.64 17.83
C GLY A 627 -5.53 17.74 19.21
N ALA A 628 -4.21 17.90 19.25
CA ALA A 628 -3.45 18.02 20.49
C ALA A 628 -3.76 19.33 21.26
N TYR A 629 -3.99 20.45 20.56
CA TYR A 629 -4.22 21.74 21.19
C TYR A 629 -5.66 21.90 21.69
N GLY A 630 -6.62 21.22 21.07
CA GLY A 630 -8.04 21.45 21.28
C GLY A 630 -8.39 22.94 21.11
N ASP A 631 -9.11 23.51 22.09
CA ASP A 631 -9.56 24.90 22.02
C ASP A 631 -8.43 25.95 22.01
N ALA A 632 -7.20 25.58 22.41
CA ALA A 632 -6.03 26.46 22.29
C ALA A 632 -5.68 26.77 20.82
N PHE A 633 -6.15 25.96 19.87
CA PHE A 633 -5.99 26.18 18.43
C PHE A 633 -6.92 27.27 17.86
N ALA A 634 -7.99 27.63 18.57
CA ALA A 634 -9.02 28.54 18.09
C ALA A 634 -8.51 29.89 17.52
N PRO A 635 -7.48 30.55 18.09
CA PRO A 635 -6.94 31.80 17.53
C PRO A 635 -6.37 31.67 16.11
N PHE A 636 -5.99 30.46 15.70
CA PHE A 636 -5.36 30.16 14.41
C PHE A 636 -6.34 29.58 13.39
N ALA A 637 -7.51 29.11 13.84
CA ALA A 637 -8.46 28.36 13.03
C ALA A 637 -9.05 29.15 11.85
N LEU A 638 -9.40 30.42 12.04
CA LEU A 638 -10.09 31.23 11.01
C LEU A 638 -9.31 31.34 9.68
N PRO A 639 -8.03 31.79 9.65
CA PRO A 639 -7.29 31.89 8.39
C PRO A 639 -7.07 30.52 7.73
N LEU A 640 -6.85 29.46 8.52
CA LEU A 640 -6.69 28.09 8.03
C LEU A 640 -7.96 27.60 7.34
N PHE A 641 -9.10 27.75 8.01
CA PHE A 641 -10.42 27.39 7.50
C PHE A 641 -10.76 28.13 6.20
N GLN A 642 -10.44 29.44 6.13
CA GLN A 642 -10.68 30.26 4.94
C GLN A 642 -9.83 29.83 3.74
N ARG A 643 -8.58 29.44 3.95
CA ARG A 643 -7.72 28.97 2.85
C ARG A 643 -8.16 27.60 2.35
N CYS A 644 -8.45 26.65 3.23
CA CYS A 644 -8.94 25.31 2.83
C CYS A 644 -10.25 25.42 2.04
N THR A 645 -11.20 26.25 2.48
CA THR A 645 -12.45 26.49 1.74
C THR A 645 -12.23 27.16 0.39
N LYS A 646 -11.25 28.08 0.29
CA LYS A 646 -10.83 28.68 -0.99
C LYS A 646 -10.25 27.64 -1.95
N ILE A 647 -9.30 26.82 -1.47
CA ILE A 647 -8.65 25.76 -2.27
C ILE A 647 -9.69 24.79 -2.81
N ILE A 648 -10.61 24.33 -1.95
CA ILE A 648 -11.71 23.44 -2.36
C ILE A 648 -12.54 24.07 -3.48
N TYR A 649 -12.94 25.33 -3.31
CA TYR A 649 -13.74 26.02 -4.30
C TYR A 649 -13.02 26.20 -5.64
N GLU A 650 -11.77 26.67 -5.63
CA GLU A 650 -10.98 26.89 -6.86
C GLU A 650 -10.75 25.58 -7.62
N ASN A 651 -10.39 24.50 -6.92
CA ASN A 651 -10.18 23.19 -7.53
C ASN A 651 -11.48 22.62 -8.15
N LEU A 652 -12.62 22.73 -7.45
CA LEU A 652 -13.91 22.32 -8.01
C LEU A 652 -14.28 23.14 -9.26
N GLN A 653 -13.97 24.43 -9.29
CA GLN A 653 -14.18 25.26 -10.48
C GLN A 653 -13.29 24.85 -11.66
N GLU A 654 -12.02 24.56 -11.40
CA GLU A 654 -11.07 24.09 -12.41
C GLU A 654 -11.49 22.73 -12.97
N TYR A 655 -11.97 21.82 -12.13
CA TYR A 655 -12.52 20.53 -12.56
C TYR A 655 -13.74 20.71 -13.47
N VAL A 656 -14.68 21.60 -13.11
CA VAL A 656 -15.81 21.91 -13.99
C VAL A 656 -15.33 22.51 -15.32
N ALA A 657 -14.25 23.30 -15.33
CA ALA A 657 -13.68 23.84 -16.55
C ALA A 657 -13.02 22.76 -17.42
N SER A 658 -12.30 21.80 -16.84
CA SER A 658 -11.65 20.69 -17.57
C SER A 658 -12.68 19.76 -18.22
N VAL A 659 -13.77 19.44 -17.51
CA VAL A 659 -14.88 18.65 -18.07
C VAL A 659 -15.53 19.33 -19.29
N ASN A 660 -15.61 20.66 -19.28
CA ASN A 660 -16.19 21.44 -20.39
C ASN A 660 -15.20 21.71 -21.53
N ASN A 661 -13.88 21.54 -21.30
CA ASN A 661 -12.84 21.81 -22.28
C ASN A 661 -11.66 20.84 -22.11
N GLN A 662 -11.59 19.82 -22.96
CA GLN A 662 -10.55 18.78 -22.97
C GLN A 662 -9.10 19.29 -23.17
N ALA A 663 -8.90 20.59 -23.42
CA ALA A 663 -7.58 21.21 -23.48
C ALA A 663 -7.07 21.74 -22.13
N ILE A 664 -7.89 21.68 -21.07
CA ILE A 664 -7.52 22.03 -19.70
C ILE A 664 -7.29 20.72 -18.95
N ASP A 665 -6.11 20.59 -18.33
CA ASP A 665 -5.77 19.43 -17.51
C ASP A 665 -6.66 19.37 -16.26
N GLU A 666 -6.93 18.16 -15.78
CA GLU A 666 -7.67 17.99 -14.53
C GLU A 666 -6.83 18.51 -13.35
N PRO A 667 -7.43 19.28 -12.41
CA PRO A 667 -6.69 19.75 -11.25
C PRO A 667 -6.38 18.59 -10.30
N ASP A 668 -5.26 18.72 -9.59
CA ASP A 668 -4.83 17.73 -8.61
C ASP A 668 -5.82 17.65 -7.43
N LYS A 669 -6.40 16.47 -7.21
CA LYS A 669 -7.48 16.26 -6.24
C LYS A 669 -6.98 16.13 -4.80
N ASP A 670 -5.68 15.96 -4.59
CA ASP A 670 -5.05 15.84 -3.27
C ASP A 670 -5.21 17.10 -2.41
N PHE A 671 -5.29 18.26 -3.07
CA PHE A 671 -5.61 19.54 -2.43
C PHE A 671 -7.01 19.55 -1.81
N LEU A 672 -7.96 18.81 -2.39
CA LEU A 672 -9.31 18.65 -1.82
C LEU A 672 -9.25 17.78 -0.57
N VAL A 673 -8.59 16.61 -0.65
CA VAL A 673 -8.49 15.62 0.43
C VAL A 673 -7.89 16.26 1.68
N THR A 674 -6.69 16.82 1.58
CA THR A 674 -5.99 17.45 2.72
C THR A 674 -6.72 18.67 3.28
N SER A 675 -7.40 19.45 2.44
CA SER A 675 -8.22 20.57 2.90
C SER A 675 -9.45 20.10 3.65
N LEU A 676 -10.14 19.05 3.19
CA LEU A 676 -11.30 18.47 3.88
C LEU A 676 -10.90 17.88 5.23
N ASP A 677 -9.77 17.17 5.28
CA ASP A 677 -9.25 16.54 6.50
C ASP A 677 -8.85 17.58 7.55
N LEU A 678 -8.20 18.69 7.16
CA LEU A 678 -7.91 19.79 8.09
C LEU A 678 -9.18 20.49 8.57
N LEU A 679 -10.18 20.72 7.70
CA LEU A 679 -11.46 21.30 8.11
C LEU A 679 -12.17 20.40 9.14
N SER A 680 -12.11 19.09 8.93
CA SER A 680 -12.60 18.09 9.89
C SER A 680 -11.86 18.20 11.23
N ALA A 681 -10.52 18.20 11.20
CA ALA A 681 -9.70 18.33 12.41
C ALA A 681 -10.02 19.60 13.21
N ILE A 682 -10.15 20.75 12.53
CA ILE A 682 -10.52 22.02 13.18
C ILE A 682 -11.89 21.93 13.84
N ILE A 683 -12.89 21.37 13.14
CA ILE A 683 -14.26 21.25 13.65
C ILE A 683 -14.33 20.38 14.91
N GLN A 684 -13.53 19.31 14.95
CA GLN A 684 -13.43 18.40 16.10
C GLN A 684 -12.66 19.02 17.28
N ALA A 685 -11.59 19.79 17.00
CA ALA A 685 -10.65 20.25 18.01
C ALA A 685 -11.16 21.41 18.87
N ILE A 686 -11.77 22.43 18.26
CA ILE A 686 -12.12 23.68 18.96
C ILE A 686 -13.53 23.65 19.54
N ASP A 687 -13.85 24.59 20.43
CA ASP A 687 -15.20 24.70 20.99
C ASP A 687 -16.29 24.68 19.89
N PRO A 688 -17.33 23.82 20.02
CA PRO A 688 -18.39 23.68 19.02
C PRO A 688 -19.08 24.99 18.61
N GLN A 689 -19.18 25.98 19.50
CA GLN A 689 -19.77 27.28 19.15
C GLN A 689 -18.85 28.08 18.22
N LYS A 690 -17.54 27.98 18.41
CA LYS A 690 -16.55 28.62 17.51
C LYS A 690 -16.51 27.90 16.16
N SER A 691 -16.52 26.56 16.14
CA SER A 691 -16.65 25.77 14.90
C SER A 691 -17.93 26.13 14.14
N SER A 692 -19.04 26.26 14.86
CA SER A 692 -20.32 26.73 14.34
C SER A 692 -20.24 28.11 13.68
N GLU A 693 -19.52 29.05 14.29
CA GLU A 693 -19.30 30.39 13.74
C GLU A 693 -18.42 30.37 12.48
N LEU A 694 -17.36 29.54 12.45
CA LEU A 694 -16.51 29.38 11.26
C LEU A 694 -17.32 28.88 10.07
N VAL A 695 -18.10 27.80 10.27
CA VAL A 695 -18.94 27.20 9.25
C VAL A 695 -20.06 28.15 8.81
N GLY A 696 -20.70 28.82 9.77
CA GLY A 696 -21.78 29.78 9.50
C GLY A 696 -21.33 31.02 8.72
N ASN A 697 -20.08 31.45 8.89
CA ASN A 697 -19.52 32.61 8.20
C ASN A 697 -18.74 32.26 6.92
N SER A 698 -18.63 30.97 6.58
CA SER A 698 -17.90 30.50 5.40
C SER A 698 -18.54 31.01 4.10
N GLN A 699 -17.69 31.43 3.15
CA GLN A 699 -18.06 31.86 1.81
C GLN A 699 -17.08 31.26 0.79
N PRO A 700 -17.53 30.45 -0.19
CA PRO A 700 -18.89 29.96 -0.42
C PRO A 700 -19.48 29.13 0.76
N ARG A 701 -20.79 28.85 0.73
CA ARG A 701 -21.44 28.11 1.83
C ARG A 701 -20.79 26.74 2.00
N PHE A 702 -20.29 26.46 3.19
CA PHE A 702 -19.55 25.25 3.54
C PHE A 702 -20.25 23.95 3.09
N PHE A 703 -21.52 23.75 3.46
CA PHE A 703 -22.24 22.52 3.13
C PHE A 703 -22.58 22.39 1.64
N ASP A 704 -22.60 23.47 0.87
CA ASP A 704 -22.73 23.37 -0.58
C ASP A 704 -21.45 22.79 -1.19
N LEU A 705 -20.28 23.29 -0.74
CA LEU A 705 -18.98 22.75 -1.16
C LEU A 705 -18.85 21.27 -0.77
N LEU A 706 -19.26 20.92 0.46
CA LEU A 706 -19.26 19.55 0.92
C LEU A 706 -20.10 18.62 0.03
N CYS A 707 -21.30 19.06 -0.39
CA CYS A 707 -22.13 18.27 -1.31
C CYS A 707 -21.43 18.03 -2.65
N PHE A 708 -20.70 19.01 -3.20
CA PHE A 708 -19.93 18.81 -4.43
C PHE A 708 -18.80 17.79 -4.22
N CYS A 709 -18.08 17.85 -3.10
CA CYS A 709 -17.02 16.89 -2.78
C CYS A 709 -17.58 15.46 -2.58
N MET A 710 -18.76 15.32 -1.99
CA MET A 710 -19.44 14.02 -1.81
C MET A 710 -19.83 13.34 -3.13
N GLU A 711 -19.93 14.11 -4.23
CA GLU A 711 -20.22 13.61 -5.58
C GLU A 711 -19.00 13.64 -6.52
N ASP A 712 -17.81 13.98 -6.03
CA ASP A 712 -16.59 14.05 -6.86
C ASP A 712 -16.25 12.66 -7.43
N PRO A 713 -15.74 12.55 -8.68
CA PRO A 713 -15.33 11.26 -9.26
C PRO A 713 -14.17 10.58 -8.52
N ASN A 714 -13.27 11.32 -7.87
CA ASN A 714 -12.18 10.75 -7.09
C ASN A 714 -12.73 10.18 -5.76
N TYR A 715 -12.37 8.93 -5.44
CA TYR A 715 -12.91 8.24 -4.27
C TYR A 715 -12.36 8.77 -2.95
N GLU A 716 -11.12 9.25 -2.90
CA GLU A 716 -10.48 9.79 -1.69
C GLU A 716 -11.15 11.11 -1.29
N VAL A 717 -11.51 11.94 -2.27
CA VAL A 717 -12.30 13.16 -2.04
C VAL A 717 -13.66 12.80 -1.43
N ARG A 718 -14.35 11.78 -1.97
CA ARG A 718 -15.61 11.31 -1.38
C ARG A 718 -15.39 10.78 0.03
N GLN A 719 -14.37 9.94 0.25
CA GLN A 719 -14.05 9.36 1.55
C GLN A 719 -13.86 10.43 2.63
N SER A 720 -13.02 11.45 2.39
CA SER A 720 -12.80 12.57 3.31
C SER A 720 -14.04 13.43 3.50
N SER A 721 -14.84 13.63 2.45
CA SER A 721 -16.09 14.40 2.57
C SER A 721 -17.14 13.71 3.46
N TYR A 722 -17.26 12.38 3.42
CA TYR A 722 -18.17 11.63 4.29
C TYR A 722 -17.66 11.57 5.73
N ALA A 723 -16.34 11.51 5.95
CA ALA A 723 -15.75 11.65 7.28
C ALA A 723 -16.08 13.04 7.87
N LEU A 724 -15.80 14.11 7.12
CA LEU A 724 -16.15 15.47 7.53
C LEU A 724 -17.66 15.65 7.79
N LEU A 725 -18.53 15.00 7.02
CA LEU A 725 -19.98 15.02 7.27
C LEU A 725 -20.34 14.42 8.63
N GLY A 726 -19.74 13.27 8.99
CA GLY A 726 -19.95 12.66 10.30
C GLY A 726 -19.43 13.53 11.45
N ASP A 727 -18.26 14.13 11.29
CA ASP A 727 -17.71 15.09 12.28
C ASP A 727 -18.60 16.32 12.43
N CYS A 728 -19.21 16.78 11.34
CA CYS A 728 -20.19 17.85 11.39
C CYS A 728 -21.45 17.44 12.16
N ALA A 729 -21.89 16.19 12.01
CA ALA A 729 -23.04 15.65 12.74
C ALA A 729 -22.77 15.55 14.25
N ILE A 730 -21.54 15.22 14.64
CA ILE A 730 -21.11 15.15 16.04
C ILE A 730 -21.00 16.56 16.65
N ASN A 731 -20.27 17.46 15.99
CA ASN A 731 -19.81 18.70 16.62
C ASN A 731 -20.70 19.92 16.32
N ILE A 732 -21.35 19.97 15.15
CA ILE A 732 -22.06 21.17 14.65
C ILE A 732 -23.41 20.82 14.00
N PHE A 733 -24.13 19.84 14.57
CA PHE A 733 -25.42 19.40 14.05
C PHE A 733 -26.42 20.55 13.75
N PRO A 734 -26.56 21.59 14.60
CA PRO A 734 -27.51 22.68 14.32
C PRO A 734 -27.25 23.40 12.98
N GLN A 735 -26.00 23.47 12.53
CA GLN A 735 -25.62 24.06 11.26
C GLN A 735 -25.89 23.09 10.10
N LEU A 736 -25.68 21.79 10.32
CA LEU A 736 -25.93 20.70 9.38
C LEU A 736 -27.44 20.49 9.12
N GLU A 737 -28.29 20.65 10.13
CA GLU A 737 -29.71 20.30 10.11
C GLU A 737 -30.45 20.90 8.89
N GLN A 738 -30.19 22.16 8.56
CA GLN A 738 -30.83 22.85 7.43
C GLN A 738 -30.42 22.31 6.05
N PHE A 739 -29.32 21.56 5.96
CA PHE A 739 -28.77 20.99 4.72
C PHE A 739 -29.07 19.50 4.55
N ILE A 740 -29.64 18.83 5.56
CA ILE A 740 -30.08 17.43 5.47
C ILE A 740 -30.90 17.13 4.20
N PRO A 741 -31.84 18.00 3.75
CA PRO A 741 -32.58 17.74 2.53
C PRO A 741 -31.74 17.65 1.25
N SER A 742 -30.60 18.33 1.20
CA SER A 742 -29.64 18.29 0.08
C SER A 742 -28.66 17.12 0.20
N ILE A 743 -28.23 16.79 1.42
CA ILE A 743 -27.19 15.78 1.70
C ILE A 743 -27.74 14.36 1.60
N MET A 744 -28.93 14.09 2.16
CA MET A 744 -29.47 12.73 2.25
C MET A 744 -29.63 12.02 0.89
N PRO A 745 -30.11 12.67 -0.19
CA PRO A 745 -30.15 12.03 -1.50
C PRO A 745 -28.78 11.55 -2.01
N ILE A 746 -27.71 12.30 -1.73
CA ILE A 746 -26.34 11.97 -2.13
C ILE A 746 -25.84 10.79 -1.29
N LEU A 747 -25.99 10.86 0.03
CA LEU A 747 -25.59 9.78 0.94
C LEU A 747 -26.30 8.46 0.60
N ILE A 748 -27.62 8.48 0.38
CA ILE A 748 -28.40 7.28 0.03
C ILE A 748 -27.90 6.65 -1.25
N LYS A 749 -27.51 7.46 -2.25
CA LYS A 749 -26.93 6.96 -3.49
C LYS A 749 -25.59 6.27 -3.24
N GLN A 750 -24.78 6.77 -2.31
CA GLN A 750 -23.49 6.15 -1.97
C GLN A 750 -23.62 4.81 -1.23
N LEU A 751 -24.76 4.54 -0.58
CA LEU A 751 -25.05 3.25 0.06
C LEU A 751 -25.45 2.14 -0.94
N ASP A 752 -25.55 2.46 -2.24
CA ASP A 752 -25.95 1.51 -3.28
C ASP A 752 -24.75 0.66 -3.73
N LEU A 753 -24.75 -0.62 -3.32
CA LEU A 753 -23.69 -1.57 -3.67
C LEU A 753 -23.56 -1.78 -5.18
N ASP A 754 -24.63 -1.59 -5.96
CA ASP A 754 -24.60 -1.81 -7.41
C ASP A 754 -23.74 -0.74 -8.14
N LEU A 755 -23.35 0.33 -7.46
CA LEU A 755 -22.45 1.35 -8.00
C LEU A 755 -20.96 1.02 -7.84
N ILE A 756 -20.61 0.02 -7.03
CA ILE A 756 -19.22 -0.42 -6.82
C ILE A 756 -18.89 -1.50 -7.86
N LYS A 757 -17.91 -1.22 -8.72
CA LYS A 757 -17.44 -2.20 -9.72
C LYS A 757 -16.51 -3.22 -9.05
N ASP A 758 -16.44 -4.42 -9.62
CA ASP A 758 -15.56 -5.48 -9.11
C ASP A 758 -14.07 -5.06 -9.04
N ASP A 759 -13.61 -4.27 -10.01
CA ASP A 759 -12.23 -3.76 -10.04
C ASP A 759 -11.96 -2.65 -9.00
N ASP A 760 -13.01 -2.03 -8.45
CA ASP A 760 -12.94 -0.90 -7.51
C ASP A 760 -13.39 -1.31 -6.08
N ARG A 761 -13.44 -2.62 -5.76
CA ARG A 761 -14.01 -3.11 -4.49
C ARG A 761 -13.35 -2.48 -3.27
N HIS A 762 -12.01 -2.47 -3.20
CA HIS A 762 -11.28 -1.90 -2.06
C HIS A 762 -11.56 -0.39 -1.90
N THR A 763 -11.43 0.40 -2.97
CA THR A 763 -11.61 1.86 -2.92
C THR A 763 -13.08 2.26 -2.71
N GLY A 764 -14.02 1.50 -3.28
CA GLY A 764 -15.45 1.68 -3.09
C GLY A 764 -15.91 1.39 -1.66
N PHE A 765 -15.35 0.36 -1.02
CA PHE A 765 -15.66 0.01 0.37
C PHE A 765 -15.18 1.06 1.36
N SER A 766 -14.03 1.70 1.14
CA SER A 766 -13.55 2.80 1.99
C SER A 766 -14.51 4.00 2.00
N VAL A 767 -15.07 4.37 0.86
CA VAL A 767 -16.09 5.44 0.78
C VAL A 767 -17.40 5.00 1.44
N LEU A 768 -17.83 3.77 1.16
CA LEU A 768 -19.04 3.19 1.72
C LEU A 768 -19.00 3.14 3.25
N ASN A 769 -17.83 2.82 3.82
CA ASN A 769 -17.60 2.78 5.27
C ASN A 769 -17.94 4.13 5.92
N ASN A 770 -17.37 5.23 5.40
CA ASN A 770 -17.59 6.57 5.92
C ASN A 770 -19.03 7.07 5.67
N ALA A 771 -19.65 6.66 4.56
CA ALA A 771 -21.06 6.96 4.29
C ALA A 771 -21.99 6.28 5.31
N CYS A 772 -21.73 5.01 5.65
CA CYS A 772 -22.43 4.30 6.73
C CYS A 772 -22.22 4.97 8.08
N TRP A 773 -20.97 5.27 8.44
CA TRP A 773 -20.64 5.92 9.70
C TRP A 773 -21.32 7.29 9.86
N SER A 774 -21.18 8.17 8.86
CA SER A 774 -21.82 9.50 8.88
C SER A 774 -23.35 9.44 8.92
N CYS A 775 -23.96 8.46 8.25
CA CYS A 775 -25.39 8.20 8.39
C CYS A 775 -25.78 7.88 9.84
N GLY A 776 -24.99 7.04 10.50
CA GLY A 776 -25.18 6.69 11.91
C GLY A 776 -25.09 7.91 12.82
N GLU A 777 -24.04 8.74 12.66
CA GLU A 777 -23.83 9.94 13.49
C GLU A 777 -24.94 10.97 13.34
N ILE A 778 -25.46 11.18 12.12
CA ILE A 778 -26.65 12.04 11.90
C ILE A 778 -27.86 11.48 12.63
N ALA A 779 -28.05 10.16 12.61
CA ALA A 779 -29.20 9.49 13.19
C ALA A 779 -29.19 9.48 14.73
N VAL A 780 -28.04 9.65 15.38
CA VAL A 780 -27.92 9.77 16.85
C VAL A 780 -28.72 10.95 17.39
N ASN A 781 -28.89 12.01 16.59
CA ASN A 781 -29.69 13.15 17.00
C ASN A 781 -31.21 12.84 16.88
N GLU A 782 -31.90 12.76 18.01
CA GLU A 782 -33.35 12.46 18.07
C GLU A 782 -34.22 13.39 17.22
N LYS A 783 -33.77 14.62 16.96
CA LYS A 783 -34.50 15.62 16.17
C LYS A 783 -34.13 15.61 14.69
N ALA A 784 -33.25 14.73 14.25
CA ALA A 784 -32.81 14.69 12.87
C ALA A 784 -34.00 14.48 11.92
N PRO A 785 -34.15 15.29 10.86
CA PRO A 785 -35.29 15.19 9.94
C PRO A 785 -35.11 14.04 8.93
N LEU A 786 -34.80 12.82 9.43
CA LEU A 786 -34.53 11.62 8.62
C LEU A 786 -35.79 10.83 8.26
N SER A 787 -36.94 11.13 8.89
CA SER A 787 -38.21 10.44 8.63
C SER A 787 -38.59 10.30 7.13
N PRO A 788 -38.40 11.31 6.25
CA PRO A 788 -38.68 11.18 4.82
C PRO A 788 -37.76 10.20 4.07
N TYR A 789 -36.61 9.87 4.64
CA TYR A 789 -35.53 9.09 4.04
C TYR A 789 -35.40 7.68 4.65
N ALA A 790 -36.04 7.44 5.79
CA ALA A 790 -35.91 6.24 6.60
C ALA A 790 -36.04 4.94 5.80
N ASP A 791 -37.03 4.85 4.90
CA ASP A 791 -37.29 3.63 4.11
C ASP A 791 -36.12 3.29 3.17
N LYS A 792 -35.49 4.29 2.55
CA LYS A 792 -34.34 4.10 1.66
C LYS A 792 -33.04 3.82 2.42
N LEU A 793 -32.82 4.55 3.52
CA LEU A 793 -31.64 4.35 4.38
C LEU A 793 -31.65 2.93 4.97
N TYR A 794 -32.80 2.50 5.48
CA TYR A 794 -33.01 1.15 5.97
C TYR A 794 -32.68 0.08 4.90
N GLN A 795 -33.21 0.24 3.68
CA GLN A 795 -32.99 -0.72 2.60
C GLN A 795 -31.51 -0.82 2.21
N GLY A 796 -30.83 0.31 2.03
CA GLY A 796 -29.40 0.33 1.71
C GLY A 796 -28.55 -0.33 2.80
N LEU A 797 -28.76 0.07 4.06
CA LEU A 797 -28.02 -0.50 5.19
C LEU A 797 -28.29 -2.01 5.37
N LEU A 798 -29.53 -2.46 5.17
CA LEU A 798 -29.87 -3.88 5.26
C LEU A 798 -29.17 -4.72 4.18
N VAL A 799 -29.10 -4.21 2.95
CA VAL A 799 -28.41 -4.89 1.84
C VAL A 799 -26.93 -5.06 2.18
N ILE A 800 -26.28 -4.03 2.73
CA ILE A 800 -24.88 -4.07 3.13
C ILE A 800 -24.63 -5.11 4.21
N ILE A 801 -25.39 -5.07 5.33
CA ILE A 801 -25.14 -6.01 6.45
C ILE A 801 -25.46 -7.47 6.11
N SER A 802 -26.29 -7.70 5.09
CA SER A 802 -26.73 -9.04 4.68
C SER A 802 -25.81 -9.67 3.62
N ASN A 803 -24.82 -8.94 3.11
CA ASN A 803 -23.89 -9.42 2.09
C ASN A 803 -22.60 -9.95 2.74
N GLU A 804 -22.27 -11.21 2.46
CA GLU A 804 -21.09 -11.89 3.02
C GLU A 804 -19.78 -11.52 2.31
N GLU A 805 -19.83 -10.84 1.15
CA GLU A 805 -18.65 -10.34 0.44
C GLU A 805 -18.17 -8.96 0.94
N ILE A 806 -18.91 -8.34 1.86
CA ILE A 806 -18.55 -7.02 2.42
C ILE A 806 -17.55 -7.20 3.55
N ILE A 807 -16.48 -6.40 3.52
CA ILE A 807 -15.46 -6.36 4.59
C ILE A 807 -16.10 -6.04 5.94
N ASP A 808 -15.54 -6.61 7.02
CA ASP A 808 -16.17 -6.54 8.33
C ASP A 808 -16.36 -5.08 8.78
N SER A 809 -15.36 -4.19 8.65
CA SER A 809 -15.46 -2.77 9.05
C SER A 809 -16.68 -2.02 8.46
N VAL A 810 -16.97 -2.23 7.17
CA VAL A 810 -18.14 -1.65 6.49
C VAL A 810 -19.44 -2.25 7.03
N ASN A 811 -19.46 -3.57 7.26
CA ASN A 811 -20.61 -4.27 7.83
C ASN A 811 -20.91 -3.74 9.24
N GLU A 812 -19.88 -3.53 10.06
CA GLU A 812 -20.00 -3.00 11.42
C GLU A 812 -20.61 -1.60 11.42
N ASN A 813 -20.06 -0.69 10.61
CA ASN A 813 -20.57 0.68 10.49
C ASN A 813 -22.01 0.71 9.95
N ALA A 814 -22.35 -0.13 8.97
CA ALA A 814 -23.71 -0.24 8.46
C ALA A 814 -24.69 -0.76 9.52
N ALA A 815 -24.29 -1.76 10.32
CA ALA A 815 -25.09 -2.29 11.40
C ALA A 815 -25.31 -1.23 12.50
N MET A 816 -24.25 -0.54 12.94
CA MET A 816 -24.35 0.54 13.91
C MET A 816 -25.27 1.67 13.43
N ALA A 817 -25.15 2.08 12.15
CA ALA A 817 -26.01 3.08 11.55
C ALA A 817 -27.48 2.65 11.51
N LEU A 818 -27.76 1.38 11.15
CA LEU A 818 -29.12 0.85 11.12
C LEU A 818 -29.77 0.84 12.52
N GLY A 819 -29.01 0.47 13.55
CA GLY A 819 -29.47 0.55 14.93
C GLY A 819 -29.77 1.99 15.37
N ARG A 820 -28.84 2.92 15.10
CA ARG A 820 -28.96 4.35 15.42
C ARG A 820 -30.11 5.03 14.69
N LEU A 821 -30.45 4.62 13.46
CA LEU A 821 -31.61 5.11 12.73
C LEU A 821 -32.93 4.96 13.52
N GLY A 822 -33.01 3.97 14.41
CA GLY A 822 -34.16 3.81 15.31
C GLY A 822 -34.37 4.97 16.30
N ILE A 823 -33.34 5.75 16.63
CA ILE A 823 -33.43 6.87 17.59
C ILE A 823 -34.39 7.96 17.08
N CYS A 824 -34.30 8.31 15.80
CA CYS A 824 -35.14 9.35 15.19
C CYS A 824 -36.25 8.78 14.28
N CYS A 825 -36.15 7.52 13.84
CA CYS A 825 -37.06 6.91 12.86
C CYS A 825 -37.73 5.60 13.35
N SER A 826 -37.84 5.39 14.67
CA SER A 826 -38.45 4.15 15.21
C SER A 826 -39.89 3.89 14.74
N ASP A 827 -40.68 4.92 14.44
CA ASP A 827 -42.06 4.73 13.90
C ASP A 827 -42.06 4.10 12.51
N GLN A 828 -41.06 4.44 11.68
CA GLN A 828 -40.91 3.93 10.32
C GLN A 828 -40.25 2.55 10.32
N LEU A 829 -39.30 2.30 11.22
CA LEU A 829 -38.57 1.03 11.30
C LEU A 829 -39.35 -0.08 12.01
N ALA A 830 -40.16 0.23 13.03
CA ALA A 830 -40.85 -0.80 13.81
C ALA A 830 -41.73 -1.76 12.97
N PRO A 831 -42.49 -1.32 11.94
CA PRO A 831 -43.22 -2.22 11.05
C PRO A 831 -42.32 -3.19 10.25
N ARG A 832 -41.05 -2.83 10.04
CA ARG A 832 -40.04 -3.60 9.28
C ARG A 832 -39.14 -4.46 10.16
N LEU A 833 -39.29 -4.41 11.48
CA LEU A 833 -38.39 -5.04 12.43
C LEU A 833 -38.13 -6.53 12.15
N GLY A 834 -39.16 -7.27 11.72
CA GLY A 834 -39.04 -8.70 11.39
C GLY A 834 -38.17 -8.99 10.15
N GLU A 835 -37.93 -8.00 9.30
CA GLU A 835 -37.10 -8.13 8.10
C GLU A 835 -35.59 -7.99 8.42
N TYR A 836 -35.23 -7.22 9.45
CA TYR A 836 -33.82 -6.86 9.70
C TYR A 836 -33.26 -7.24 11.08
N ALA A 837 -34.10 -7.62 12.05
CA ALA A 837 -33.64 -7.92 13.40
C ALA A 837 -32.59 -9.05 13.44
N SER A 838 -32.82 -10.16 12.72
CA SER A 838 -31.87 -11.28 12.65
C SER A 838 -30.52 -10.91 12.04
N PRO A 839 -30.43 -10.33 10.82
CA PRO A 839 -29.13 -9.94 10.25
C PRO A 839 -28.43 -8.87 11.10
N TYR A 840 -29.18 -7.89 11.64
CA TYR A 840 -28.63 -6.88 12.55
C TYR A 840 -27.96 -7.53 13.78
N LEU A 841 -28.65 -8.45 14.47
CA LEU A 841 -28.08 -9.11 15.66
C LEU A 841 -26.86 -9.99 15.32
N LYS A 842 -26.86 -10.64 14.15
CA LYS A 842 -25.70 -11.42 13.67
C LYS A 842 -24.48 -10.51 13.49
N SER A 843 -24.63 -9.38 12.81
CA SER A 843 -23.54 -8.40 12.63
C SER A 843 -23.09 -7.79 13.96
N MET A 844 -24.02 -7.30 14.78
CA MET A 844 -23.71 -6.68 16.07
C MET A 844 -23.07 -7.63 17.09
N ALA A 845 -23.17 -8.95 16.88
CA ALA A 845 -22.50 -9.94 17.73
C ALA A 845 -20.98 -10.01 17.50
N LYS A 846 -20.50 -9.61 16.31
CA LYS A 846 -19.09 -9.56 15.96
C LYS A 846 -18.38 -8.32 16.53
N ILE A 847 -19.10 -7.20 16.62
CA ILE A 847 -18.54 -5.90 17.04
C ILE A 847 -18.19 -5.93 18.53
N ASP A 848 -17.06 -5.37 18.93
CA ASP A 848 -16.72 -5.17 20.34
C ASP A 848 -17.59 -4.12 21.04
N PHE A 849 -17.51 -4.07 22.37
CA PHE A 849 -18.30 -3.12 23.15
C PHE A 849 -17.75 -1.69 23.05
N THR A 850 -18.51 -0.82 22.40
CA THR A 850 -18.20 0.61 22.24
C THR A 850 -19.41 1.49 22.60
N ARG A 851 -19.20 2.82 22.65
CA ARG A 851 -20.28 3.79 22.86
C ARG A 851 -21.25 3.81 21.67
N GLU A 852 -20.70 3.65 20.48
CA GLU A 852 -21.38 3.55 19.20
C GLU A 852 -22.32 2.34 19.23
N LYS A 853 -21.81 1.17 19.63
CA LYS A 853 -22.62 -0.05 19.83
C LYS A 853 -23.75 0.17 20.83
N ALA A 854 -23.48 0.83 21.96
CA ALA A 854 -24.51 1.14 22.96
C ALA A 854 -25.62 2.03 22.38
N SER A 855 -25.25 3.08 21.63
CA SER A 855 -26.21 3.97 20.98
C SER A 855 -27.02 3.29 19.85
N ALA A 856 -26.40 2.36 19.11
CA ALA A 856 -27.11 1.56 18.10
C ALA A 856 -28.18 0.67 18.74
N PHE A 857 -27.86 0.00 19.85
CA PHE A 857 -28.86 -0.76 20.60
C PHE A 857 -29.93 0.13 21.23
N LEU A 858 -29.60 1.36 21.63
CA LEU A 858 -30.60 2.31 22.14
C LEU A 858 -31.69 2.58 21.09
N GLY A 859 -31.28 2.91 19.86
CA GLY A 859 -32.21 3.11 18.73
C GLY A 859 -32.96 1.85 18.34
N PHE A 860 -32.27 0.71 18.25
CA PHE A 860 -32.89 -0.58 17.96
C PHE A 860 -33.99 -0.92 18.98
N ASN A 861 -33.73 -0.71 20.27
CA ASN A 861 -34.69 -0.94 21.35
C ASN A 861 -35.95 -0.07 21.21
N GLN A 862 -35.83 1.16 20.71
CA GLN A 862 -37.00 2.02 20.46
C GLN A 862 -37.93 1.42 19.39
N ALA A 863 -37.37 0.83 18.32
CA ALA A 863 -38.15 0.11 17.32
C ALA A 863 -38.77 -1.18 17.89
N VAL A 864 -37.99 -1.94 18.68
CA VAL A 864 -38.45 -3.17 19.37
C VAL A 864 -39.63 -2.89 20.29
N MET A 865 -39.60 -1.82 21.09
CA MET A 865 -40.69 -1.47 22.00
C MET A 865 -42.01 -1.15 21.27
N LYS A 866 -41.93 -0.69 20.02
CA LYS A 866 -43.11 -0.36 19.19
C LYS A 866 -43.70 -1.59 18.49
N ASN A 867 -42.89 -2.60 18.19
CA ASN A 867 -43.35 -3.85 17.55
C ASN A 867 -42.66 -5.10 18.14
N PRO A 868 -42.86 -5.42 19.43
CA PRO A 868 -42.14 -6.50 20.10
C PRO A 868 -42.46 -7.90 19.56
N GLN A 869 -43.62 -8.07 18.91
CA GLN A 869 -44.02 -9.36 18.33
C GLN A 869 -43.15 -9.76 17.13
N ALA A 870 -42.57 -8.80 16.41
CA ALA A 870 -41.75 -9.08 15.24
C ALA A 870 -40.40 -9.75 15.57
N MET A 871 -40.00 -9.77 16.85
CA MET A 871 -38.75 -10.38 17.32
C MET A 871 -38.86 -11.88 17.59
N GLU A 872 -40.04 -12.50 17.44
CA GLU A 872 -40.30 -13.89 17.86
C GLU A 872 -39.25 -14.90 17.35
N SER A 873 -38.78 -14.75 16.11
CA SER A 873 -37.81 -15.65 15.48
C SER A 873 -36.37 -15.53 16.00
N CYS A 874 -36.00 -14.39 16.59
CA CYS A 874 -34.63 -14.07 17.02
C CYS A 874 -34.56 -13.58 18.48
N LEU A 875 -35.62 -13.79 19.26
CA LEU A 875 -35.73 -13.27 20.63
C LEU A 875 -34.64 -13.84 21.55
N GLY A 876 -34.24 -15.10 21.33
CA GLY A 876 -33.15 -15.73 22.08
C GLY A 876 -31.80 -15.05 21.84
N ASP A 877 -31.46 -14.82 20.56
CA ASP A 877 -30.23 -14.15 20.14
C ASP A 877 -30.20 -12.70 20.67
N TYR A 878 -31.34 -12.01 20.66
CA TYR A 878 -31.46 -10.67 21.21
C TYR A 878 -31.17 -10.62 22.72
N PHE A 879 -31.72 -11.56 23.49
CA PHE A 879 -31.45 -11.64 24.93
C PHE A 879 -29.99 -12.00 25.22
N GLN A 880 -29.39 -12.88 24.41
CA GLN A 880 -27.98 -13.21 24.48
C GLN A 880 -27.10 -11.99 24.15
N ALA A 881 -27.48 -11.17 23.17
CA ALA A 881 -26.80 -9.93 22.83
C ALA A 881 -26.87 -8.91 23.98
N ILE A 882 -28.03 -8.69 24.61
CA ILE A 882 -28.12 -7.83 25.80
C ILE A 882 -27.22 -8.36 26.93
N ALA A 883 -27.17 -9.68 27.09
CA ALA A 883 -26.35 -10.32 28.11
C ALA A 883 -24.84 -10.26 27.81
N SER A 884 -24.37 -9.96 26.59
CA SER A 884 -22.94 -9.86 26.30
C SER A 884 -22.32 -8.56 26.82
N PHE A 885 -23.10 -7.48 26.94
CA PHE A 885 -22.63 -6.13 27.32
C PHE A 885 -21.87 -6.08 28.67
N PRO A 886 -20.64 -5.53 28.77
CA PRO A 886 -19.83 -5.60 29.99
C PRO A 886 -20.47 -4.93 31.22
N THR A 887 -20.65 -5.68 32.31
CA THR A 887 -21.33 -5.20 33.53
C THR A 887 -20.63 -4.01 34.19
N LYS A 888 -19.28 -4.00 34.19
CA LYS A 888 -18.50 -2.92 34.80
C LYS A 888 -18.77 -1.60 34.09
N THR A 889 -18.81 -1.63 32.75
CA THR A 889 -18.99 -0.45 31.91
C THR A 889 -20.42 0.07 31.93
N LEU A 890 -21.42 -0.83 31.93
CA LEU A 890 -22.83 -0.45 32.05
C LEU A 890 -23.19 0.30 33.34
N ASN A 891 -22.38 0.18 34.40
CA ASN A 891 -22.60 0.88 35.67
C ASN A 891 -22.04 2.32 35.68
N GLN A 892 -21.31 2.72 34.64
CA GLN A 892 -20.83 4.09 34.49
C GLN A 892 -21.99 5.01 34.09
N GLU A 893 -21.90 6.30 34.45
CA GLU A 893 -22.98 7.27 34.21
C GLU A 893 -23.33 7.41 32.72
N ASP A 894 -22.31 7.37 31.85
CA ASP A 894 -22.45 7.54 30.39
C ASP A 894 -23.28 6.44 29.70
N TYR A 895 -23.47 5.28 30.35
CA TYR A 895 -24.21 4.13 29.81
C TYR A 895 -25.54 3.88 30.52
N ARG A 896 -25.97 4.82 31.37
CA ARG A 896 -27.22 4.68 32.14
C ARG A 896 -28.45 4.60 31.24
N ASP A 897 -28.44 5.29 30.11
CA ASP A 897 -29.55 5.32 29.17
C ASP A 897 -29.76 3.97 28.49
N ILE A 898 -28.68 3.31 28.05
CA ILE A 898 -28.76 1.98 27.45
C ILE A 898 -29.13 0.91 28.49
N LEU A 899 -28.60 1.00 29.72
CA LEU A 899 -29.00 0.11 30.80
C LEU A 899 -30.51 0.21 31.10
N THR A 900 -31.01 1.46 31.18
CA THR A 900 -32.44 1.72 31.39
C THR A 900 -33.27 1.21 30.23
N SER A 901 -32.82 1.41 29.00
CA SER A 901 -33.46 0.92 27.78
C SER A 901 -33.57 -0.61 27.77
N PHE A 902 -32.49 -1.33 28.10
CA PHE A 902 -32.52 -2.78 28.23
C PHE A 902 -33.51 -3.26 29.30
N GLN A 903 -33.49 -2.65 30.49
CA GLN A 903 -34.44 -2.99 31.56
C GLN A 903 -35.90 -2.81 31.12
N GLN A 904 -36.21 -1.73 30.39
CA GLN A 904 -37.55 -1.47 29.88
C GLN A 904 -38.00 -2.53 28.87
N VAL A 905 -37.15 -2.86 27.89
CA VAL A 905 -37.47 -3.87 26.87
C VAL A 905 -37.66 -5.25 27.49
N LEU A 906 -36.72 -5.65 28.35
CA LEU A 906 -36.74 -6.93 29.05
C LEU A 906 -37.98 -7.08 29.94
N GLN A 907 -38.35 -6.02 30.68
CA GLN A 907 -39.57 -6.00 31.49
C GLN A 907 -40.83 -6.04 30.61
N GLY A 908 -40.80 -5.42 29.42
CA GLY A 908 -41.84 -5.52 28.41
C GLY A 908 -42.09 -6.97 27.99
N TYR A 909 -41.04 -7.69 27.60
CA TYR A 909 -41.14 -9.11 27.22
C TYR A 909 -41.55 -10.01 28.39
N LYS A 910 -41.05 -9.77 29.61
CA LYS A 910 -41.46 -10.50 30.81
C LYS A 910 -42.98 -10.40 31.05
N ASN A 911 -43.57 -9.24 30.77
CA ASN A 911 -45.02 -9.05 30.90
C ASN A 911 -45.81 -9.70 29.75
N MET A 912 -45.20 -9.86 28.58
CA MET A 912 -45.85 -10.44 27.39
C MET A 912 -45.78 -11.98 27.36
N ILE A 913 -44.72 -12.59 27.88
CA ILE A 913 -44.46 -14.03 27.77
C ILE A 913 -45.06 -14.77 28.99
N PRO A 914 -46.09 -15.62 28.81
CA PRO A 914 -46.78 -16.26 29.94
C PRO A 914 -45.93 -17.21 30.80
N ASN A 915 -44.89 -17.81 30.21
CA ASN A 915 -43.97 -18.73 30.90
C ASN A 915 -42.50 -18.29 30.71
N PHE A 916 -42.20 -17.07 31.18
CA PHE A 916 -40.92 -16.40 30.95
C PHE A 916 -39.70 -17.18 31.48
N ASP A 917 -39.81 -17.83 32.65
CA ASP A 917 -38.72 -18.66 33.19
C ASP A 917 -38.39 -19.87 32.29
N SER A 918 -39.41 -20.45 31.63
CA SER A 918 -39.18 -21.53 30.66
C SER A 918 -38.49 -21.02 29.39
N PHE A 919 -38.77 -19.79 28.97
CA PHE A 919 -38.04 -19.16 27.86
C PHE A 919 -36.58 -18.90 28.25
N LEU A 920 -36.33 -18.29 29.43
CA LEU A 920 -34.97 -18.04 29.92
C LEU A 920 -34.13 -19.32 30.02
N SER A 921 -34.75 -20.46 30.34
CA SER A 921 -34.05 -21.76 30.41
C SER A 921 -33.46 -22.24 29.07
N GLN A 922 -33.85 -21.62 27.94
CA GLN A 922 -33.31 -21.90 26.61
C GLN A 922 -32.01 -21.12 26.32
N LEU A 923 -31.68 -20.11 27.13
CA LEU A 923 -30.47 -19.29 27.00
C LEU A 923 -29.29 -19.92 27.75
N SER A 924 -28.08 -19.43 27.45
CA SER A 924 -26.88 -19.89 28.14
C SER A 924 -26.93 -19.56 29.65
N PRO A 925 -26.45 -20.44 30.56
CA PRO A 925 -26.48 -20.18 31.99
C PRO A 925 -25.81 -18.85 32.43
N PRO A 926 -24.67 -18.43 31.85
CA PRO A 926 -24.08 -17.12 32.14
C PRO A 926 -24.99 -15.95 31.74
N ALA A 927 -25.66 -16.04 30.59
CA ALA A 927 -26.59 -15.01 30.15
C ALA A 927 -27.78 -14.89 31.11
N VAL A 928 -28.40 -16.01 31.49
CA VAL A 928 -29.52 -16.02 32.45
C VAL A 928 -29.12 -15.40 33.79
N GLN A 929 -27.93 -15.73 34.30
CA GLN A 929 -27.43 -15.17 35.55
C GLN A 929 -27.29 -13.64 35.45
N LYS A 930 -26.74 -13.13 34.35
CA LYS A 930 -26.55 -11.70 34.15
C LYS A 930 -27.86 -10.95 33.94
N LEU A 931 -28.80 -11.53 33.19
CA LEU A 931 -30.17 -11.02 33.04
C LEU A 931 -30.84 -10.82 34.40
N ARG A 932 -30.75 -11.82 35.30
CA ARG A 932 -31.35 -11.74 36.65
C ARG A 932 -30.63 -10.76 37.59
N THR A 933 -29.30 -10.68 37.55
CA THR A 933 -28.54 -9.89 38.53
C THR A 933 -28.37 -8.42 38.12
N VAL A 934 -28.07 -8.16 36.85
CA VAL A 934 -27.77 -6.81 36.34
C VAL A 934 -29.05 -6.10 35.91
N TYR A 935 -29.93 -6.80 35.19
CA TYR A 935 -31.13 -6.22 34.60
C TYR A 935 -32.41 -6.46 35.42
N GLN A 936 -32.31 -7.18 36.55
CA GLN A 936 -33.36 -7.38 37.55
C GLN A 936 -34.69 -7.96 37.01
N ILE A 937 -34.60 -8.80 35.96
CA ILE A 937 -35.75 -9.47 35.33
C ILE A 937 -35.95 -10.92 35.79
#